data_AF-A0A9N8QIX7-F1
#
_entry.id   AF-A0A9N8QIX7-F1
#
_cell.length_a   1.000
_cell.length_b   1.000
_cell.length_c   1.000
_cell.angle_alpha   90.00
_cell.angle_beta   90.00
_cell.angle_gamma   90.00
#
_symmetry.space_group_name_H-M   'P 1'
#
loop_
_entity.id
_entity.type
_entity.pdbx_description
1 polymer ?
#
loop_
_entity_poly.entity_id
_entity_poly.type
_entity_poly.pdbx_seq_one_letter_code
_entity_poly.pdbx_strand_id
1 'polypeptide(L)'
;MNASTDAPQPIEADLEAASPQPELATDNSASVSSATSESQPSGQPLASQSLPSSSSSSLNPAAPRPVQHQELFMPKPPSTVRRTSLMDLHNQIKSGQQTPVDWCAEPHSLSSQTLSTLGGTSILKPATPEPFSTPSSRTWLHTKASISSAGSLPIALPGAETCGGPRERHPGMVPPNTPDMFAYSPMFNEHHFGPFVEEEDELHNPADADAHSNSIALGGALNIAVLVIITAGLLGLFAGYPIVAYLSDLQVHRSSLHFGFNVGGTNGTGQIPDLNIRQILDPETPKDAFTFVSTGVDKSLQPSNRKFKLVFSDEFNEEGRTFWKGDDPFWEAVDIWYGATLDYEWYSPEAINTTGGHLVIMLEELPNHNLNFRSGMLQSWNKLCYQGGYIEFSMLQPGSRLTQGYWPALWMMGNLGRPGYLGSTEGLWPYSYNGCDTGIMPKQLAWNESSPKATIEGLGRFSKPSPDNPDGPIELSHLPGMRFPSCTCPGEDHPGPNVNVGRSAPELDAIEAQIQYHSGVHSYASQSLQTAPFDAGYFWHNQTDVDYHIYDRAVTRINDYVGGTLQECTSGLTQVPDDGYEGHGQRFVTYGVEYQPDWSGDGKDAYVTFFLDGKPTWTVFGSALGPRPDLDVSQRLIPVEPMSIIANLGMATGFQPVHFEGPYAMTFPASMKIDYVRLYQLEGKNALIGCDPPDHPTLNYINKHPDLYYNHDYLKFNQSQHKWPRNKMTTGC
;
A
#
# COMPACT_ATOMS: atom_id res chain seq x y z
N MET A 1 60.47 26.28 3.17
CA MET A 1 61.49 27.33 2.92
C MET A 1 61.76 27.38 1.42
N ASN A 2 61.88 28.58 0.85
CA ASN A 2 62.40 29.01 -0.48
C ASN A 2 62.23 28.05 -1.69
N ALA A 3 61.58 28.40 -2.82
CA ALA A 3 61.74 29.57 -3.73
C ALA A 3 63.01 29.48 -4.62
N SER A 4 63.03 29.90 -5.90
CA SER A 4 62.05 30.69 -6.68
C SER A 4 62.06 30.42 -8.21
N THR A 5 60.97 30.82 -8.89
CA THR A 5 60.83 31.49 -10.22
C THR A 5 61.71 31.15 -11.44
N ASP A 6 61.08 31.08 -12.63
CA ASP A 6 61.05 32.21 -13.60
C ASP A 6 60.04 31.97 -14.75
N ALA A 7 59.65 33.04 -15.46
CA ALA A 7 58.77 33.07 -16.63
C ALA A 7 59.18 34.23 -17.57
N PRO A 8 58.81 34.26 -18.87
CA PRO A 8 57.54 34.91 -19.24
C PRO A 8 56.81 34.39 -20.50
N GLN A 9 55.58 34.90 -20.68
CA GLN A 9 54.74 34.94 -21.91
C GLN A 9 55.17 36.12 -22.84
N PRO A 10 54.53 36.45 -24.01
CA PRO A 10 53.28 35.95 -24.62
C PRO A 10 53.34 35.68 -26.16
N ILE A 11 52.18 35.38 -26.78
CA ILE A 11 51.67 35.97 -28.06
C ILE A 11 50.23 35.49 -28.33
N GLU A 12 49.41 36.34 -28.97
CA GLU A 12 47.99 36.10 -29.35
C GLU A 12 47.84 35.70 -30.83
N ALA A 13 46.77 34.98 -31.21
CA ALA A 13 45.93 35.20 -32.42
C ALA A 13 44.97 34.02 -32.72
N ASP A 14 43.72 34.32 -33.10
CA ASP A 14 42.70 33.37 -33.58
C ASP A 14 42.62 33.29 -35.12
N LEU A 15 42.08 32.19 -35.68
CA LEU A 15 40.88 32.15 -36.58
C LEU A 15 40.77 30.93 -37.54
N GLU A 16 39.53 30.47 -37.69
CA GLU A 16 38.85 29.87 -38.87
C GLU A 16 39.25 28.52 -39.56
N ALA A 17 38.35 27.54 -39.37
CA ALA A 17 37.49 26.92 -40.41
C ALA A 17 37.85 25.61 -41.19
N ALA A 18 36.77 24.85 -41.44
CA ALA A 18 36.49 23.87 -42.52
C ALA A 18 36.93 22.38 -42.42
N SER A 19 36.07 21.52 -42.99
CA SER A 19 36.17 20.05 -43.23
C SER A 19 36.90 19.77 -44.58
N PRO A 20 36.99 18.55 -45.21
CA PRO A 20 36.10 17.34 -45.12
C PRO A 20 36.75 15.91 -45.30
N GLN A 21 35.91 14.86 -45.19
CA GLN A 21 35.86 13.56 -45.94
C GLN A 21 37.10 12.63 -46.05
N PRO A 22 36.91 11.28 -46.19
CA PRO A 22 37.00 10.69 -47.55
C PRO A 22 36.12 9.45 -47.89
N GLU A 23 35.94 9.32 -49.21
CA GLU A 23 35.64 8.18 -50.12
C GLU A 23 36.44 6.86 -49.89
N LEU A 24 36.20 5.69 -50.55
CA LEU A 24 35.10 5.05 -51.33
C LEU A 24 35.55 3.66 -51.87
N ALA A 25 34.67 2.65 -52.06
CA ALA A 25 34.84 1.38 -52.84
C ALA A 25 33.67 0.38 -52.55
N THR A 26 33.16 -0.53 -53.41
CA THR A 26 33.30 -0.82 -54.88
C THR A 26 32.12 -1.71 -55.35
N ASP A 27 31.58 -1.45 -56.56
CA ASP A 27 31.40 -2.35 -57.73
C ASP A 27 31.30 -3.90 -57.58
N ASN A 28 30.63 -4.70 -58.44
CA ASN A 28 29.68 -4.55 -59.58
C ASN A 28 29.23 -5.99 -60.02
N SER A 29 28.32 -6.32 -60.97
CA SER A 29 27.24 -5.67 -61.76
C SER A 29 26.50 -6.75 -62.58
N ALA A 30 25.23 -6.57 -63.00
CA ALA A 30 24.64 -7.35 -64.11
C ALA A 30 23.53 -6.61 -64.89
N SER A 31 23.58 -6.71 -66.21
CA SER A 31 22.71 -6.16 -67.29
C SER A 31 21.22 -6.58 -67.22
N VAL A 32 20.23 -5.99 -67.93
CA VAL A 32 20.13 -5.62 -69.38
C VAL A 32 19.18 -4.42 -69.65
N SER A 33 19.33 -3.78 -70.82
CA SER A 33 18.48 -2.72 -71.45
C SER A 33 16.99 -3.11 -71.66
N SER A 34 16.03 -2.23 -71.99
CA SER A 34 16.05 -1.03 -72.88
C SER A 34 14.92 -0.01 -72.59
N ALA A 35 14.90 1.15 -73.28
CA ALA A 35 14.04 2.31 -72.97
C ALA A 35 13.22 2.86 -74.17
N THR A 36 12.16 3.64 -73.89
CA THR A 36 11.60 4.74 -74.75
C THR A 36 10.59 5.64 -74.00
N SER A 37 10.81 6.97 -74.00
CA SER A 37 9.91 8.12 -74.36
C SER A 37 8.37 8.07 -74.14
N GLU A 38 7.60 9.16 -73.91
CA GLU A 38 7.87 10.62 -73.91
C GLU A 38 6.72 11.50 -73.33
N SER A 39 7.07 12.69 -72.80
CA SER A 39 6.30 13.98 -72.82
C SER A 39 4.89 14.18 -72.19
N GLN A 40 4.65 15.40 -71.66
CA GLN A 40 3.33 16.01 -71.38
C GLN A 40 2.83 16.87 -72.58
N PRO A 41 1.59 17.41 -72.57
CA PRO A 41 1.45 18.85 -72.19
C PRO A 41 0.13 19.25 -71.49
N SER A 42 -0.01 20.55 -71.16
CA SER A 42 -1.12 21.19 -70.42
C SER A 42 -2.14 21.95 -71.29
N GLY A 43 -3.40 22.11 -70.85
CA GLY A 43 -4.35 23.06 -71.46
C GLY A 43 -5.76 23.21 -70.83
N GLN A 44 -6.28 24.45 -70.86
CA GLN A 44 -7.66 24.93 -70.59
C GLN A 44 -7.90 26.19 -71.49
N PRO A 45 -9.07 26.88 -71.57
CA PRO A 45 -10.44 26.60 -71.07
C PRO A 45 -11.55 26.72 -72.17
N LEU A 46 -12.86 26.60 -71.84
CA LEU A 46 -13.99 27.42 -72.34
C LEU A 46 -15.36 27.01 -71.72
N ALA A 47 -16.46 27.76 -71.97
CA ALA A 47 -17.69 27.73 -71.13
C ALA A 47 -19.04 28.06 -71.81
N SER A 48 -20.15 27.65 -71.15
CA SER A 48 -21.57 28.11 -71.26
C SER A 48 -22.31 27.64 -69.97
N GLN A 49 -23.30 28.28 -69.33
CA GLN A 49 -24.46 29.14 -69.65
C GLN A 49 -25.68 28.41 -70.29
N SER A 50 -26.95 28.55 -69.86
CA SER A 50 -27.55 29.05 -68.58
C SER A 50 -29.10 28.94 -68.55
N LEU A 51 -29.70 28.68 -67.36
CA LEU A 51 -31.07 29.11 -66.92
C LEU A 51 -32.32 28.48 -67.63
N PRO A 52 -33.61 28.64 -67.14
CA PRO A 52 -34.14 29.66 -66.20
C PRO A 52 -35.18 29.28 -65.11
N SER A 53 -35.29 30.16 -64.09
CA SER A 53 -36.48 30.49 -63.24
C SER A 53 -37.02 29.41 -62.26
N SER A 54 -37.64 29.74 -61.11
CA SER A 54 -38.37 30.98 -60.73
C SER A 54 -38.29 31.39 -59.23
N SER A 55 -39.01 32.46 -58.86
CA SER A 55 -39.14 33.23 -57.60
C SER A 55 -39.56 32.44 -56.32
N SER A 56 -39.53 32.96 -55.08
CA SER A 56 -39.68 34.37 -54.61
C SER A 56 -39.03 34.72 -53.25
N SER A 57 -39.04 36.02 -52.90
CA SER A 57 -38.70 36.64 -51.60
C SER A 57 -39.91 36.63 -50.61
N SER A 58 -39.97 37.25 -49.41
CA SER A 58 -39.23 38.40 -48.83
C SER A 58 -39.43 38.64 -47.29
N LEU A 59 -38.43 39.28 -46.65
CA LEU A 59 -38.50 40.37 -45.63
C LEU A 59 -39.11 40.19 -44.20
N ASN A 60 -38.49 40.90 -43.25
CA ASN A 60 -38.93 41.16 -41.87
C ASN A 60 -39.98 42.29 -41.76
N PRO A 61 -40.75 42.33 -40.65
CA PRO A 61 -41.24 43.58 -40.05
C PRO A 61 -40.74 43.81 -38.59
N ALA A 62 -41.01 45.01 -38.05
CA ALA A 62 -40.38 45.58 -36.85
C ALA A 62 -40.95 45.14 -35.48
N ALA A 63 -40.27 45.54 -34.40
CA ALA A 63 -40.59 45.22 -33.00
C ALA A 63 -41.44 46.29 -32.27
N PRO A 64 -42.14 45.93 -31.18
CA PRO A 64 -42.62 46.85 -30.14
C PRO A 64 -41.70 46.87 -28.90
N ARG A 65 -41.96 47.80 -27.96
CA ARG A 65 -41.21 48.04 -26.71
C ARG A 65 -41.91 47.45 -25.45
N PRO A 66 -41.26 47.39 -24.27
CA PRO A 66 -41.60 46.42 -23.22
C PRO A 66 -42.72 46.84 -22.26
N VAL A 67 -43.20 45.87 -21.49
CA VAL A 67 -44.06 46.03 -20.30
C VAL A 67 -43.25 45.60 -19.06
N GLN A 68 -43.53 46.20 -17.90
CA GLN A 68 -42.74 46.06 -16.67
C GLN A 68 -43.64 45.82 -15.44
N HIS A 69 -43.08 45.18 -14.41
CA HIS A 69 -43.70 44.78 -13.13
C HIS A 69 -44.66 43.55 -13.24
N GLN A 70 -44.83 42.72 -12.21
CA GLN A 70 -44.45 42.89 -10.79
C GLN A 70 -44.09 41.53 -10.13
N GLU A 71 -42.88 41.40 -9.55
CA GLU A 71 -42.53 40.24 -8.71
C GLU A 71 -42.96 40.45 -7.25
N LEU A 72 -43.36 39.38 -6.57
CA LEU A 72 -43.55 39.38 -5.11
C LEU A 72 -42.22 39.06 -4.40
N PHE A 73 -41.72 39.99 -3.60
CA PHE A 73 -40.62 39.75 -2.69
C PHE A 73 -41.04 38.80 -1.55
N MET A 74 -40.33 37.69 -1.39
CA MET A 74 -40.19 37.01 -0.10
C MET A 74 -38.83 37.34 0.54
N PRO A 75 -38.74 37.43 1.89
CA PRO A 75 -37.53 37.88 2.58
C PRO A 75 -36.41 36.83 2.55
N LYS A 76 -35.16 37.30 2.43
CA LYS A 76 -33.97 36.44 2.56
C LYS A 76 -33.82 35.94 4.01
N PRO A 77 -33.42 34.68 4.25
CA PRO A 77 -32.95 34.23 5.56
C PRO A 77 -31.63 34.93 5.95
N PRO A 78 -31.28 35.00 7.25
CA PRO A 78 -30.12 35.72 7.73
C PRO A 78 -28.80 35.10 7.25
N SER A 79 -27.92 35.93 6.69
CA SER A 79 -26.63 35.51 6.14
C SER A 79 -25.56 35.38 7.22
N THR A 80 -25.49 34.24 7.92
CA THR A 80 -24.35 33.91 8.80
C THR A 80 -24.13 32.41 8.97
N VAL A 81 -23.96 31.69 7.85
CA VAL A 81 -23.44 30.32 7.83
C VAL A 81 -22.03 30.37 7.22
N ARG A 82 -21.04 29.73 7.87
CA ARG A 82 -19.69 29.57 7.29
C ARG A 82 -19.80 28.74 6.02
N ARG A 83 -19.25 29.25 4.91
CA ARG A 83 -19.06 28.47 3.68
C ARG A 83 -17.80 27.61 3.82
N THR A 84 -17.85 26.41 3.27
CA THR A 84 -16.70 25.51 3.11
C THR A 84 -16.16 25.61 1.67
N SER A 85 -14.85 25.43 1.49
CA SER A 85 -14.16 25.63 0.21
C SER A 85 -14.70 24.75 -0.94
N LEU A 86 -15.19 23.55 -0.63
CA LEU A 86 -15.84 22.62 -1.57
C LEU A 86 -16.98 23.28 -2.38
N MET A 87 -17.68 24.27 -1.82
CA MET A 87 -18.78 24.94 -2.53
C MET A 87 -18.29 25.94 -3.59
N ASP A 88 -17.09 26.49 -3.47
CA ASP A 88 -16.55 27.40 -4.49
C ASP A 88 -15.95 26.61 -5.67
N LEU A 89 -15.37 25.43 -5.42
CA LEU A 89 -14.96 24.46 -6.46
C LEU A 89 -16.17 23.99 -7.31
N HIS A 90 -17.30 23.65 -6.68
CA HIS A 90 -18.54 23.27 -7.37
C HIS A 90 -19.09 24.34 -8.33
N ASN A 91 -18.81 25.62 -8.07
CA ASN A 91 -19.21 26.71 -8.97
C ASN A 91 -18.25 26.88 -10.17
N GLN A 92 -16.97 26.50 -10.03
CA GLN A 92 -16.03 26.48 -11.15
C GLN A 92 -16.37 25.39 -12.16
N ILE A 93 -16.78 24.20 -11.70
CA ILE A 93 -17.18 23.06 -12.56
C ILE A 93 -18.32 23.43 -13.52
N LYS A 94 -19.21 24.36 -13.14
CA LYS A 94 -20.37 24.78 -13.95
C LYS A 94 -20.08 25.83 -15.03
N SER A 95 -18.86 26.36 -15.12
CA SER A 95 -18.52 27.42 -16.09
C SER A 95 -18.06 26.91 -17.45
N GLY A 96 -17.66 25.63 -17.55
CA GLY A 96 -17.09 25.05 -18.77
C GLY A 96 -15.69 25.59 -19.14
N GLN A 97 -15.04 26.35 -18.24
CA GLN A 97 -13.68 26.83 -18.40
C GLN A 97 -12.85 26.52 -17.16
N GLN A 98 -12.11 25.41 -17.19
CA GLN A 98 -11.03 25.15 -16.24
C GLN A 98 -9.68 25.54 -16.88
N THR A 99 -9.10 26.61 -16.35
CA THR A 99 -7.63 26.72 -16.25
C THR A 99 -7.18 25.87 -15.04
N PRO A 100 -5.88 25.51 -14.93
CA PRO A 100 -5.41 24.69 -13.81
C PRO A 100 -5.77 25.31 -12.45
N VAL A 101 -6.24 24.46 -11.53
CA VAL A 101 -6.55 24.87 -10.15
C VAL A 101 -5.26 24.91 -9.33
N ASP A 102 -5.07 26.00 -8.58
CA ASP A 102 -3.93 26.28 -7.72
C ASP A 102 -4.09 25.59 -6.34
N TRP A 103 -2.99 25.04 -5.82
CA TRP A 103 -2.98 24.12 -4.69
C TRP A 103 -2.44 24.68 -3.36
N CYS A 104 -1.85 25.88 -3.29
CA CYS A 104 -1.40 26.45 -2.00
C CYS A 104 -1.73 27.93 -1.76
N ALA A 105 -2.88 28.42 -2.24
CA ALA A 105 -3.44 29.69 -1.77
C ALA A 105 -3.64 29.68 -0.22
N GLU A 106 -2.81 30.43 0.52
CA GLU A 106 -2.90 30.49 1.99
C GLU A 106 -4.17 31.22 2.50
N PRO A 107 -4.71 30.82 3.67
CA PRO A 107 -5.79 31.53 4.33
C PRO A 107 -5.30 32.86 4.92
N HIS A 108 -5.60 33.98 4.25
CA HIS A 108 -5.16 35.34 4.61
C HIS A 108 -5.14 35.64 6.13
N SER A 109 -3.95 35.83 6.68
CA SER A 109 -3.75 36.32 8.04
C SER A 109 -4.14 37.81 8.13
N LEU A 110 -5.33 38.11 8.67
CA LEU A 110 -5.78 39.49 8.91
C LEU A 110 -5.00 40.13 10.06
N SER A 111 -3.92 40.85 9.71
CA SER A 111 -3.16 41.66 10.67
C SER A 111 -4.04 42.77 11.27
N SER A 112 -4.12 42.84 12.59
CA SER A 112 -4.88 43.89 13.27
C SER A 112 -4.15 45.24 13.19
N GLN A 113 -4.62 46.15 12.33
CA GLN A 113 -4.30 47.58 12.45
C GLN A 113 -5.52 48.40 12.86
N THR A 114 -5.27 49.32 13.77
CA THR A 114 -6.24 50.11 14.53
C THR A 114 -7.03 51.11 13.69
N LEU A 115 -8.33 51.24 13.98
CA LEU A 115 -8.96 52.56 14.02
C LEU A 115 -9.92 52.65 15.22
N SER A 116 -10.13 53.86 15.75
CA SER A 116 -10.74 54.08 17.06
C SER A 116 -12.07 54.84 17.02
N THR A 117 -12.78 54.77 18.15
CA THR A 117 -13.78 55.75 18.63
C THR A 117 -15.03 56.02 17.78
N LEU A 118 -16.16 55.45 18.21
CA LEU A 118 -17.48 56.07 18.49
C LEU A 118 -18.52 54.92 18.61
N GLY A 119 -19.48 54.89 19.54
CA GLY A 119 -19.84 55.87 20.57
C GLY A 119 -21.37 55.96 20.72
N GLY A 120 -22.02 54.98 21.37
CA GLY A 120 -23.48 54.99 21.54
C GLY A 120 -24.01 53.84 22.41
N THR A 121 -25.00 54.15 23.27
CA THR A 121 -25.56 53.23 24.29
C THR A 121 -26.98 52.80 23.97
N SER A 122 -27.32 51.52 24.21
CA SER A 122 -28.63 51.16 24.76
C SER A 122 -28.60 49.79 25.44
N ILE A 123 -29.51 49.58 26.41
CA ILE A 123 -29.72 48.33 27.13
C ILE A 123 -30.99 47.65 26.59
N LEU A 124 -31.00 46.32 26.45
CA LEU A 124 -32.20 45.50 26.65
C LEU A 124 -31.84 44.00 26.82
N LYS A 125 -32.32 43.39 27.90
CA LYS A 125 -32.55 41.93 28.06
C LYS A 125 -34.07 41.71 27.96
N PRO A 126 -34.57 40.56 27.44
CA PRO A 126 -34.94 39.49 28.38
C PRO A 126 -34.90 38.04 27.83
N ALA A 127 -35.17 37.11 28.76
CA ALA A 127 -35.83 35.79 28.57
C ALA A 127 -35.10 34.65 27.82
N THR A 128 -34.68 33.65 28.62
CA THR A 128 -34.57 32.24 28.25
C THR A 128 -35.93 31.51 28.43
N PRO A 129 -36.22 30.47 27.62
CA PRO A 129 -37.14 29.40 28.00
C PRO A 129 -36.47 28.01 28.05
N GLU A 130 -36.91 27.18 28.98
CA GLU A 130 -36.54 25.75 29.13
C GLU A 130 -37.26 24.84 28.10
N PRO A 131 -36.74 23.64 27.78
CA PRO A 131 -37.38 22.70 26.86
C PRO A 131 -38.51 21.87 27.49
N PHE A 132 -39.46 21.41 26.66
CA PHE A 132 -40.55 20.49 27.05
C PHE A 132 -40.40 19.08 26.44
N SER A 133 -41.19 18.13 26.95
CA SER A 133 -40.85 16.70 27.00
C SER A 133 -41.46 15.76 25.93
N THR A 134 -40.69 14.69 25.65
CA THR A 134 -41.01 13.34 25.11
C THR A 134 -42.47 12.83 25.24
N PRO A 135 -42.96 12.02 24.27
CA PRO A 135 -42.83 10.53 24.34
C PRO A 135 -42.62 9.85 22.95
N SER A 136 -42.30 8.56 22.77
CA SER A 136 -41.73 7.49 23.63
C SER A 136 -41.39 6.24 22.78
N SER A 137 -40.35 5.47 23.14
CA SER A 137 -40.20 4.06 22.73
C SER A 137 -39.56 3.24 23.87
N ARG A 138 -39.69 1.90 23.85
CA ARG A 138 -39.54 1.06 25.05
C ARG A 138 -38.14 0.52 25.31
N THR A 139 -37.76 0.50 26.58
CA THR A 139 -36.53 -0.09 27.11
C THR A 139 -36.61 -1.62 27.26
N TRP A 140 -35.50 -2.31 27.01
CA TRP A 140 -35.14 -3.55 27.71
C TRP A 140 -33.75 -3.38 28.32
N LEU A 141 -33.49 -4.07 29.43
CA LEU A 141 -32.33 -3.83 30.30
C LEU A 141 -31.13 -4.70 29.94
N HIS A 142 -29.94 -4.11 29.88
CA HIS A 142 -28.67 -4.84 29.98
C HIS A 142 -27.80 -4.23 31.08
N THR A 143 -27.40 -5.10 32.01
CA THR A 143 -26.60 -4.74 33.19
C THR A 143 -25.13 -4.58 32.81
N LYS A 144 -24.49 -3.48 33.20
CA LYS A 144 -23.03 -3.35 33.20
C LYS A 144 -22.49 -3.57 34.61
N ALA A 145 -21.47 -4.41 34.74
CA ALA A 145 -20.63 -4.49 35.92
C ALA A 145 -19.21 -4.05 35.54
N SER A 146 -18.57 -3.26 36.39
CA SER A 146 -17.18 -2.88 36.28
C SER A 146 -16.46 -3.32 37.55
N ILE A 147 -15.33 -4.00 37.41
CA ILE A 147 -14.41 -4.32 38.50
C ILE A 147 -13.02 -3.89 38.05
N SER A 148 -12.37 -3.08 38.88
CA SER A 148 -10.98 -2.65 38.68
C SER A 148 -10.01 -3.68 39.28
N SER A 149 -8.89 -3.91 38.58
CA SER A 149 -7.79 -4.74 39.07
C SER A 149 -6.63 -3.88 39.54
N ALA A 150 -6.36 -3.92 40.86
CA ALA A 150 -5.12 -3.46 41.46
C ALA A 150 -4.64 -4.54 42.42
N GLY A 151 -3.45 -5.10 42.19
CA GLY A 151 -2.97 -6.29 42.90
C GLY A 151 -1.46 -6.37 42.91
N SER A 152 -0.82 -5.68 43.85
CA SER A 152 0.63 -5.76 44.08
C SER A 152 0.99 -7.00 44.90
N LEU A 153 2.07 -7.68 44.52
CA LEU A 153 2.62 -8.83 45.24
C LEU A 153 3.31 -8.40 46.55
N PRO A 154 3.23 -9.24 47.61
CA PRO A 154 4.26 -9.33 48.63
C PRO A 154 4.95 -10.70 48.64
N ILE A 155 6.26 -10.71 48.87
CA ILE A 155 7.08 -11.91 49.07
C ILE A 155 7.41 -12.03 50.58
N ALA A 156 7.28 -13.22 51.18
CA ALA A 156 7.79 -13.46 52.54
C ALA A 156 8.05 -14.95 52.87
N LEU A 157 9.28 -15.25 53.30
CA LEU A 157 9.70 -16.35 54.19
C LEU A 157 11.05 -15.95 54.83
N PRO A 158 11.46 -16.49 56.00
CA PRO A 158 10.69 -17.14 57.07
C PRO A 158 10.90 -16.44 58.44
N GLY A 159 10.11 -16.78 59.47
CA GLY A 159 10.30 -16.26 60.84
C GLY A 159 9.43 -16.96 61.91
N ALA A 160 10.08 -17.49 62.93
CA ALA A 160 9.59 -18.46 63.92
C ALA A 160 8.62 -17.94 65.02
N GLU A 161 8.03 -18.90 65.77
CA GLU A 161 7.40 -18.75 67.12
C GLU A 161 6.04 -17.99 67.20
N THR A 162 5.08 -18.29 68.11
CA THR A 162 4.91 -19.38 69.12
C THR A 162 3.41 -19.58 69.49
N CYS A 163 3.08 -20.74 70.09
CA CYS A 163 1.95 -21.03 71.01
C CYS A 163 0.46 -20.86 70.59
N GLY A 164 -0.44 -21.71 71.12
CA GLY A 164 -1.89 -21.41 71.11
C GLY A 164 -2.88 -22.50 71.55
N GLY A 165 -3.45 -23.25 70.59
CA GLY A 165 -4.59 -24.17 70.77
C GLY A 165 -5.97 -23.47 70.85
N PRO A 166 -7.10 -24.19 71.07
CA PRO A 166 -7.29 -25.65 71.09
C PRO A 166 -8.47 -26.19 70.20
N ARG A 167 -8.63 -27.53 70.23
CA ARG A 167 -9.77 -28.43 69.89
C ARG A 167 -11.21 -27.84 69.95
N GLU A 168 -12.29 -28.39 69.33
CA GLU A 168 -12.66 -29.70 68.69
C GLU A 168 -13.95 -29.47 67.81
N ARG A 169 -14.71 -30.36 67.12
CA ARG A 169 -14.86 -31.84 67.00
C ARG A 169 -15.61 -32.24 65.67
N HIS A 170 -15.65 -33.53 65.34
CA HIS A 170 -16.59 -34.24 64.41
C HIS A 170 -17.93 -34.65 65.12
N PRO A 171 -18.98 -35.31 64.53
CA PRO A 171 -19.03 -36.21 63.35
C PRO A 171 -20.29 -36.09 62.43
N GLY A 172 -20.64 -37.13 61.66
CA GLY A 172 -21.85 -37.23 60.81
C GLY A 172 -22.40 -38.68 60.63
N MET A 173 -23.44 -38.86 59.79
CA MET A 173 -24.12 -40.12 59.40
C MET A 173 -24.74 -39.94 57.98
N VAL A 174 -24.84 -40.88 57.01
CA VAL A 174 -24.93 -42.39 56.93
C VAL A 174 -26.35 -42.93 57.19
N PRO A 175 -26.89 -44.01 56.54
CA PRO A 175 -26.51 -44.85 55.36
C PRO A 175 -27.54 -44.60 54.18
N PRO A 176 -28.15 -45.54 53.39
CA PRO A 176 -27.91 -46.96 53.01
C PRO A 176 -28.17 -47.38 51.50
N ASN A 177 -28.09 -48.70 51.20
CA ASN A 177 -28.74 -49.53 50.14
C ASN A 177 -28.44 -49.33 48.62
N THR A 178 -27.77 -50.20 47.83
CA THR A 178 -27.82 -51.70 47.54
C THR A 178 -28.82 -52.10 46.44
N PRO A 179 -28.65 -53.23 45.68
CA PRO A 179 -27.69 -54.36 45.80
C PRO A 179 -26.78 -54.54 44.52
N ASP A 180 -25.95 -55.56 44.30
CA ASP A 180 -25.68 -56.88 44.94
C ASP A 180 -24.15 -57.22 44.85
N MET A 181 -23.52 -58.41 44.77
CA MET A 181 -23.90 -59.84 44.62
C MET A 181 -22.79 -60.82 45.18
N PHE A 182 -22.66 -62.04 44.64
CA PHE A 182 -21.85 -63.20 45.08
C PHE A 182 -20.70 -63.57 44.11
N ALA A 183 -19.80 -64.54 44.35
CA ALA A 183 -19.06 -65.05 45.53
C ALA A 183 -18.18 -66.26 45.10
N TYR A 184 -17.04 -66.52 45.76
CA TYR A 184 -16.46 -67.88 45.93
C TYR A 184 -15.33 -67.89 46.98
N SER A 185 -15.04 -69.06 47.57
CA SER A 185 -13.86 -69.30 48.43
C SER A 185 -13.42 -70.76 48.32
N PRO A 186 -12.17 -71.07 48.64
CA PRO A 186 -11.81 -72.35 49.24
C PRO A 186 -11.28 -72.20 50.67
N MET A 187 -11.59 -73.18 51.50
CA MET A 187 -11.11 -73.33 52.89
C MET A 187 -10.35 -74.66 52.98
N PHE A 188 -9.22 -74.70 53.69
CA PHE A 188 -8.56 -75.90 54.23
C PHE A 188 -7.75 -75.48 55.47
N ASN A 189 -7.73 -76.19 56.59
CA ASN A 189 -8.62 -77.27 57.00
C ASN A 189 -8.71 -77.42 58.54
N GLU A 190 -9.53 -78.38 58.99
CA GLU A 190 -9.35 -79.24 60.17
C GLU A 190 -8.51 -78.77 61.39
N HIS A 191 -9.22 -78.61 62.51
CA HIS A 191 -8.99 -79.33 63.77
C HIS A 191 -7.61 -79.37 64.47
N HIS A 192 -7.64 -78.88 65.72
CA HIS A 192 -6.84 -79.32 66.89
C HIS A 192 -5.36 -78.91 67.04
N PHE A 193 -5.18 -77.73 67.66
CA PHE A 193 -4.29 -77.50 68.83
C PHE A 193 -2.97 -78.30 68.92
N GLY A 194 -1.93 -77.78 68.27
CA GLY A 194 -0.56 -77.85 68.79
C GLY A 194 -0.26 -76.65 69.73
N PRO A 195 0.85 -76.66 70.48
CA PRO A 195 1.27 -75.50 71.27
C PRO A 195 1.79 -74.39 70.35
N PHE A 196 1.17 -73.22 70.41
CA PHE A 196 1.64 -72.04 69.68
C PHE A 196 2.86 -71.44 70.38
N VAL A 197 4.00 -71.51 69.71
CA VAL A 197 5.08 -70.52 69.84
C VAL A 197 4.70 -69.39 68.87
N GLU A 198 4.78 -68.13 69.30
CA GLU A 198 4.41 -66.99 68.45
C GLU A 198 5.63 -66.48 67.67
N GLU A 199 5.42 -66.07 66.42
CA GLU A 199 6.50 -65.80 65.45
C GLU A 199 7.33 -64.54 65.75
N GLU A 200 6.96 -63.74 66.76
CA GLU A 200 7.71 -62.54 67.18
C GLU A 200 8.87 -62.83 68.17
N ASP A 201 8.95 -64.04 68.76
CA ASP A 201 10.04 -64.40 69.70
C ASP A 201 11.43 -64.40 69.03
N GLU A 202 11.51 -64.65 67.72
CA GLU A 202 12.79 -64.73 66.98
C GLU A 202 13.49 -63.36 66.88
N LEU A 203 12.73 -62.25 66.89
CA LEU A 203 13.25 -60.88 66.84
C LEU A 203 13.80 -60.39 68.19
N HIS A 204 13.55 -61.12 69.28
CA HIS A 204 13.98 -60.76 70.63
C HIS A 204 15.05 -61.68 71.23
N ASN A 205 15.57 -62.64 70.45
CA ASN A 205 16.71 -63.46 70.83
C ASN A 205 18.05 -62.69 70.67
N PRO A 206 18.78 -62.35 71.74
CA PRO A 206 20.04 -61.61 71.66
C PRO A 206 21.24 -62.43 71.16
N ALA A 207 21.06 -63.71 70.80
CA ALA A 207 22.15 -64.57 70.31
C ALA A 207 22.48 -64.37 68.82
N ASP A 208 21.51 -63.98 67.98
CA ASP A 208 21.64 -64.05 66.51
C ASP A 208 21.61 -62.67 65.81
N ALA A 209 21.50 -61.57 66.56
CA ALA A 209 21.29 -60.22 66.04
C ALA A 209 22.34 -59.74 65.00
N ASP A 210 23.60 -60.20 65.11
CA ASP A 210 24.70 -59.81 64.20
C ASP A 210 24.89 -60.77 63.00
N ALA A 211 24.18 -61.89 62.93
CA ALA A 211 24.51 -63.01 62.02
C ALA A 211 24.27 -62.72 60.52
N HIS A 212 23.38 -61.78 60.18
CA HIS A 212 22.90 -61.57 58.80
C HIS A 212 23.12 -60.14 58.25
N SER A 213 23.96 -59.33 58.90
CA SER A 213 24.15 -57.89 58.62
C SER A 213 24.98 -57.57 57.35
N ASN A 214 24.70 -58.24 56.23
CA ASN A 214 25.37 -58.02 54.93
C ASN A 214 24.46 -58.14 53.68
N SER A 215 23.20 -58.57 53.82
CA SER A 215 22.26 -58.67 52.68
C SER A 215 21.30 -57.47 52.62
N ILE A 216 21.29 -56.73 51.51
CA ILE A 216 20.22 -55.78 51.22
C ILE A 216 18.93 -56.57 50.98
N ALA A 217 18.02 -56.54 51.95
CA ALA A 217 16.72 -57.19 51.83
C ALA A 217 15.94 -56.63 50.62
N LEU A 218 15.23 -57.50 49.90
CA LEU A 218 14.50 -57.12 48.68
C LEU A 218 13.51 -55.96 48.91
N GLY A 219 12.84 -55.94 50.07
CA GLY A 219 11.97 -54.81 50.47
C GLY A 219 12.72 -53.48 50.63
N GLY A 220 13.97 -53.50 51.11
CA GLY A 220 14.82 -52.31 51.18
C GLY A 220 15.20 -51.77 49.80
N ALA A 221 15.55 -52.67 48.87
CA ALA A 221 15.83 -52.31 47.49
C ALA A 221 14.58 -51.75 46.77
N LEU A 222 13.40 -52.36 46.99
CA LEU A 222 12.13 -51.88 46.44
C LEU A 222 11.72 -50.52 47.03
N ASN A 223 11.90 -50.30 48.33
CA ASN A 223 11.63 -49.01 48.96
C ASN A 223 12.52 -47.89 48.39
N ILE A 224 13.80 -48.17 48.13
CA ILE A 224 14.71 -47.22 47.46
C ILE A 224 14.26 -46.98 46.01
N ALA A 225 13.85 -48.01 45.28
CA ALA A 225 13.35 -47.85 43.91
C ALA A 225 12.07 -46.98 43.84
N VAL A 226 11.12 -47.19 44.76
CA VAL A 226 9.91 -46.35 44.89
C VAL A 226 10.28 -44.90 45.24
N LEU A 227 11.23 -44.69 46.15
CA LEU A 227 11.75 -43.35 46.46
C LEU A 227 12.35 -42.66 45.23
N VAL A 228 13.19 -43.36 44.45
CA VAL A 228 13.77 -42.82 43.21
C VAL A 228 12.70 -42.47 42.19
N ILE A 229 11.66 -43.30 42.02
CA ILE A 229 10.52 -43.02 41.12
C ILE A 229 9.75 -41.78 41.59
N ILE A 230 9.48 -41.64 42.89
CA ILE A 230 8.79 -40.46 43.45
C ILE A 230 9.64 -39.20 43.28
N THR A 231 10.95 -39.25 43.58
CA THR A 231 11.86 -38.12 43.38
C THR A 231 11.97 -37.73 41.90
N ALA A 232 12.06 -38.70 40.98
CA ALA A 232 12.08 -38.44 39.54
C ALA A 232 10.76 -37.82 39.06
N GLY A 233 9.61 -38.29 39.57
CA GLY A 233 8.30 -37.70 39.28
C GLY A 233 8.15 -36.28 39.79
N LEU A 234 8.63 -35.99 41.01
CA LEU A 234 8.63 -34.64 41.59
C LEU A 234 9.57 -33.69 40.85
N LEU A 235 10.78 -34.14 40.48
CA LEU A 235 11.69 -33.36 39.63
C LEU A 235 11.09 -33.12 38.24
N GLY A 236 10.43 -34.13 37.66
CA GLY A 236 9.69 -34.01 36.42
C GLY A 236 8.55 -32.99 36.50
N LEU A 237 7.82 -32.93 37.62
CA LEU A 237 6.68 -32.02 37.81
C LEU A 237 7.09 -30.58 38.18
N PHE A 238 8.13 -30.40 39.00
CA PHE A 238 8.50 -29.09 39.56
C PHE A 238 9.72 -28.43 38.91
N ALA A 239 10.54 -29.17 38.15
CA ALA A 239 11.64 -28.61 37.36
C ALA A 239 11.50 -28.93 35.86
N GLY A 240 11.18 -30.18 35.52
CA GLY A 240 10.97 -30.61 34.13
C GLY A 240 9.81 -29.89 33.45
N TYR A 241 8.61 -29.94 34.03
CA TYR A 241 7.40 -29.37 33.45
C TYR A 241 7.47 -27.85 33.24
N PRO A 242 7.97 -27.02 34.19
CA PRO A 242 8.18 -25.59 33.92
C PRO A 242 9.17 -25.32 32.77
N ILE A 243 10.24 -26.10 32.65
CA ILE A 243 11.21 -25.96 31.55
C ILE A 243 10.60 -26.39 30.22
N VAL A 244 9.89 -27.53 30.18
CA VAL A 244 9.21 -28.02 28.97
C VAL A 244 8.08 -27.07 28.56
N ALA A 245 7.29 -26.56 29.51
CA ALA A 245 6.27 -25.56 29.26
C ALA A 245 6.87 -24.29 28.68
N TYR A 246 7.92 -23.73 29.29
CA TYR A 246 8.62 -22.53 28.79
C TYR A 246 9.27 -22.74 27.42
N LEU A 247 9.88 -23.90 27.16
CA LEU A 247 10.44 -24.22 25.84
C LEU A 247 9.34 -24.42 24.78
N SER A 248 8.21 -25.03 25.15
CA SER A 248 7.04 -25.16 24.26
C SER A 248 6.38 -23.82 23.99
N ASP A 249 6.33 -22.92 24.98
CA ASP A 249 5.80 -21.56 24.85
C ASP A 249 6.71 -20.68 24.00
N LEU A 250 8.04 -20.76 24.18
CA LEU A 250 9.02 -20.15 23.27
C LEU A 250 8.94 -20.72 21.85
N GLN A 251 8.58 -22.00 21.70
CA GLN A 251 8.40 -22.60 20.38
C GLN A 251 7.08 -22.15 19.75
N VAL A 252 5.98 -22.05 20.52
CA VAL A 252 4.70 -21.47 20.07
C VAL A 252 4.86 -19.99 19.69
N HIS A 253 5.56 -19.18 20.48
CA HIS A 253 5.85 -17.77 20.17
C HIS A 253 6.83 -17.58 19.00
N ARG A 254 7.59 -18.62 18.61
CA ARG A 254 8.38 -18.63 17.36
C ARG A 254 7.57 -19.17 16.18
N SER A 255 6.63 -20.08 16.42
CA SER A 255 5.69 -20.59 15.42
C SER A 255 4.52 -19.63 15.15
N SER A 256 4.21 -18.68 16.03
CA SER A 256 3.20 -17.64 15.76
C SER A 256 3.62 -16.62 14.69
N LEU A 257 4.88 -16.67 14.26
CA LEU A 257 5.38 -16.00 13.04
C LEU A 257 5.29 -16.89 11.77
N HIS A 258 4.74 -18.12 11.90
CA HIS A 258 4.63 -19.10 10.83
C HIS A 258 3.25 -19.78 10.84
N PHE A 259 2.35 -19.25 10.01
CA PHE A 259 0.98 -19.72 9.74
C PHE A 259 -0.07 -19.58 10.86
N GLY A 260 -1.04 -18.70 10.61
CA GLY A 260 -2.42 -19.20 10.50
C GLY A 260 -3.30 -19.26 11.75
N PHE A 261 -2.98 -18.56 12.84
CA PHE A 261 -3.88 -18.46 14.00
C PHE A 261 -4.18 -17.01 14.38
N ASN A 262 -5.31 -16.48 13.89
CA ASN A 262 -5.93 -15.29 14.48
C ASN A 262 -7.49 -15.29 14.48
N VAL A 263 -8.14 -16.24 13.80
CA VAL A 263 -9.58 -16.54 14.00
C VAL A 263 -9.79 -18.05 13.89
N GLY A 264 -10.45 -18.66 14.88
CA GLY A 264 -10.77 -20.11 14.90
C GLY A 264 -9.64 -21.01 15.41
N GLY A 265 -9.56 -21.22 16.74
CA GLY A 265 -8.68 -22.23 17.32
C GLY A 265 -9.12 -23.66 16.97
N THR A 266 -8.17 -24.59 16.86
CA THR A 266 -8.45 -26.02 16.63
C THR A 266 -9.25 -26.63 17.78
N ASN A 267 -10.21 -27.50 17.47
CA ASN A 267 -10.91 -28.27 18.49
C ASN A 267 -10.10 -29.53 18.88
N GLY A 268 -10.52 -30.23 19.94
CA GLY A 268 -9.81 -31.40 20.50
C GLY A 268 -9.60 -32.61 19.58
N THR A 269 -10.13 -32.60 18.34
CA THR A 269 -9.81 -33.59 17.30
C THR A 269 -8.63 -33.19 16.40
N GLY A 270 -8.05 -32.00 16.58
CA GLY A 270 -7.06 -31.42 15.67
C GLY A 270 -7.65 -30.78 14.42
N GLN A 271 -8.96 -30.82 14.24
CA GLN A 271 -9.65 -30.11 13.17
C GLN A 271 -9.69 -28.62 13.47
N ILE A 272 -9.27 -27.81 12.50
CA ILE A 272 -9.65 -26.40 12.41
C ILE A 272 -11.17 -26.40 12.18
N PRO A 273 -11.98 -25.67 12.98
CA PRO A 273 -13.41 -25.55 12.70
C PRO A 273 -13.61 -24.82 11.37
N ASP A 274 -14.47 -25.34 10.51
CA ASP A 274 -14.90 -24.69 9.27
C ASP A 274 -15.85 -23.53 9.60
N LEU A 275 -15.26 -22.49 10.17
CA LEU A 275 -15.82 -21.14 10.19
C LEU A 275 -15.58 -20.60 8.78
N ASN A 276 -16.63 -20.18 8.07
CA ASN A 276 -16.49 -19.62 6.72
C ASN A 276 -15.75 -18.27 6.79
N ILE A 277 -14.42 -18.34 6.74
CA ILE A 277 -13.47 -17.25 6.90
C ILE A 277 -12.47 -17.41 5.77
N ARG A 278 -12.31 -16.36 4.95
CA ARG A 278 -11.41 -16.40 3.80
C ARG A 278 -9.98 -16.72 4.23
N GLN A 279 -9.42 -17.72 3.58
CA GLN A 279 -8.05 -18.18 3.79
C GLN A 279 -7.08 -17.33 2.96
N ILE A 280 -5.82 -17.25 3.37
CA ILE A 280 -4.80 -16.46 2.67
C ILE A 280 -4.50 -17.00 1.26
N LEU A 281 -4.68 -18.30 1.04
CA LEU A 281 -4.75 -18.91 -0.28
C LEU A 281 -6.20 -19.26 -0.54
N ASP A 282 -6.77 -18.82 -1.66
CA ASP A 282 -8.10 -19.24 -2.08
C ASP A 282 -8.10 -20.78 -2.31
N PRO A 283 -9.02 -21.54 -1.67
CA PRO A 283 -9.14 -22.98 -1.89
C PRO A 283 -9.32 -23.36 -3.37
N GLU A 284 -9.95 -22.48 -4.15
CA GLU A 284 -10.26 -22.69 -5.57
C GLU A 284 -9.07 -22.42 -6.51
N THR A 285 -7.98 -21.79 -6.05
CA THR A 285 -6.80 -21.51 -6.89
C THR A 285 -6.31 -22.80 -7.58
N PRO A 286 -6.15 -22.80 -8.93
CA PRO A 286 -5.65 -23.95 -9.69
C PRO A 286 -4.30 -24.47 -9.18
N LYS A 287 -4.10 -25.79 -9.15
CA LYS A 287 -2.93 -26.40 -8.46
C LYS A 287 -1.61 -26.30 -9.24
N ASP A 288 -1.69 -25.94 -10.52
CA ASP A 288 -0.59 -25.47 -11.36
C ASP A 288 -0.18 -24.02 -11.03
N ALA A 289 -1.12 -23.16 -10.63
CA ALA A 289 -0.85 -21.79 -10.17
C ALA A 289 -0.21 -21.69 -8.76
N PHE A 290 0.19 -22.81 -8.15
CA PHE A 290 0.89 -22.80 -6.85
C PHE A 290 2.39 -22.47 -6.97
N THR A 291 2.94 -22.46 -8.18
CA THR A 291 4.36 -22.17 -8.44
C THR A 291 4.54 -21.30 -9.68
N PHE A 292 5.37 -20.26 -9.58
CA PHE A 292 5.82 -19.44 -10.70
C PHE A 292 7.33 -19.62 -10.91
N VAL A 293 7.78 -19.55 -12.16
CA VAL A 293 9.21 -19.58 -12.52
C VAL A 293 9.51 -18.36 -13.39
N SER A 294 10.38 -17.49 -12.88
CA SER A 294 10.70 -16.25 -13.57
C SER A 294 11.49 -16.48 -14.85
N THR A 295 10.97 -15.90 -15.92
CA THR A 295 11.62 -15.77 -17.23
C THR A 295 12.39 -14.45 -17.37
N GLY A 296 12.40 -13.60 -16.33
CA GLY A 296 13.20 -12.38 -16.29
C GLY A 296 14.70 -12.64 -16.13
N VAL A 297 15.53 -11.68 -16.52
CA VAL A 297 17.00 -11.75 -16.43
C VAL A 297 17.57 -11.18 -15.12
N ASP A 298 18.83 -11.51 -14.83
CA ASP A 298 19.65 -10.81 -13.84
C ASP A 298 20.46 -9.64 -14.47
N LYS A 299 21.27 -8.96 -13.65
CA LYS A 299 22.12 -7.82 -14.05
C LYS A 299 23.29 -8.20 -14.99
N SER A 300 23.52 -9.50 -15.21
CA SER A 300 24.42 -10.03 -16.25
C SER A 300 23.66 -10.53 -17.49
N LEU A 301 22.38 -10.16 -17.59
CA LEU A 301 21.45 -10.51 -18.66
C LEU A 301 21.25 -12.02 -18.83
N GLN A 302 21.54 -12.81 -17.79
CA GLN A 302 21.30 -14.26 -17.81
C GLN A 302 19.87 -14.55 -17.31
N PRO A 303 19.16 -15.53 -17.90
CA PRO A 303 17.82 -15.91 -17.44
C PRO A 303 17.86 -16.36 -15.98
N SER A 304 17.11 -15.67 -15.12
CA SER A 304 17.23 -15.85 -13.67
C SER A 304 16.69 -17.20 -13.18
N ASN A 305 15.69 -17.77 -13.88
CA ASN A 305 15.03 -19.05 -13.56
C ASN A 305 14.55 -19.15 -12.10
N ARG A 306 14.35 -18.01 -11.42
CA ARG A 306 14.02 -17.96 -9.99
C ARG A 306 12.62 -18.54 -9.77
N LYS A 307 12.53 -19.50 -8.85
CA LYS A 307 11.28 -20.16 -8.47
C LYS A 307 10.59 -19.42 -7.33
N PHE A 308 9.29 -19.25 -7.45
CA PHE A 308 8.43 -18.65 -6.45
C PHE A 308 7.27 -19.59 -6.13
N LYS A 309 6.89 -19.64 -4.86
CA LYS A 309 5.71 -20.34 -4.34
C LYS A 309 4.58 -19.33 -4.16
N LEU A 310 3.34 -19.73 -4.44
CA LEU A 310 2.16 -18.95 -4.10
C LEU A 310 2.06 -18.77 -2.58
N VAL A 311 1.71 -17.56 -2.13
CA VAL A 311 1.62 -17.20 -0.70
C VAL A 311 0.41 -16.35 -0.34
N PHE A 312 -0.21 -15.68 -1.32
CA PHE A 312 -1.59 -15.19 -1.24
C PHE A 312 -2.30 -15.37 -2.58
N SER A 313 -3.59 -15.68 -2.56
CA SER A 313 -4.45 -15.66 -3.74
C SER A 313 -5.90 -15.31 -3.42
N ASP A 314 -6.55 -14.62 -4.35
CA ASP A 314 -7.99 -14.41 -4.40
C ASP A 314 -8.46 -14.63 -5.84
N GLU A 315 -9.39 -15.56 -6.04
CA GLU A 315 -9.94 -15.95 -7.35
C GLU A 315 -11.36 -15.38 -7.55
N PHE A 316 -11.88 -14.60 -6.61
CA PHE A 316 -13.17 -13.87 -6.68
C PHE A 316 -14.45 -14.68 -7.02
N ASN A 317 -14.38 -16.02 -7.11
CA ASN A 317 -15.46 -16.93 -7.50
C ASN A 317 -16.72 -16.92 -6.60
N GLU A 318 -16.62 -16.41 -5.38
CA GLU A 318 -17.77 -16.28 -4.46
C GLU A 318 -18.61 -15.06 -4.85
N GLU A 319 -19.77 -15.33 -5.45
CA GLU A 319 -20.71 -14.32 -5.98
C GLU A 319 -21.25 -13.39 -4.89
N GLY A 320 -21.28 -12.08 -5.17
CA GLY A 320 -21.96 -11.08 -4.34
C GLY A 320 -21.18 -10.61 -3.10
N ARG A 321 -19.86 -10.81 -3.05
CA ARG A 321 -19.00 -10.19 -2.02
C ARG A 321 -19.11 -8.68 -2.09
N THR A 322 -19.24 -8.05 -0.93
CA THR A 322 -19.15 -6.61 -0.74
C THR A 322 -17.84 -6.25 -0.04
N PHE A 323 -17.36 -5.03 -0.28
CA PHE A 323 -16.04 -4.59 0.17
C PHE A 323 -16.13 -3.37 1.10
N TRP A 324 -17.23 -3.23 1.86
CA TRP A 324 -17.33 -2.19 2.88
C TRP A 324 -16.32 -2.44 4.01
N LYS A 325 -16.08 -1.40 4.82
CA LYS A 325 -15.15 -1.43 5.95
C LYS A 325 -15.54 -2.49 6.99
N GLY A 326 -14.92 -3.67 6.87
CA GLY A 326 -15.07 -4.80 7.77
C GLY A 326 -15.71 -6.05 7.15
N ASP A 327 -16.20 -5.98 5.91
CA ASP A 327 -16.82 -7.12 5.23
C ASP A 327 -15.79 -8.19 4.83
N ASP A 328 -14.67 -7.74 4.25
CA ASP A 328 -13.60 -8.60 3.72
C ASP A 328 -12.31 -8.48 4.58
N PRO A 329 -11.62 -9.59 4.88
CA PRO A 329 -10.42 -9.58 5.72
C PRO A 329 -9.14 -9.09 5.01
N PHE A 330 -9.10 -9.08 3.68
CA PHE A 330 -7.92 -8.69 2.88
C PHE A 330 -8.11 -7.38 2.13
N TRP A 331 -9.34 -7.06 1.73
CA TRP A 331 -9.67 -5.91 0.88
C TRP A 331 -10.62 -4.91 1.54
N GLU A 332 -10.54 -3.64 1.15
CA GLU A 332 -11.47 -2.57 1.54
C GLU A 332 -11.67 -1.61 0.36
N ALA A 333 -12.92 -1.36 -0.02
CA ALA A 333 -13.24 -0.31 -0.97
C ALA A 333 -13.30 1.05 -0.26
N VAL A 334 -12.76 2.09 -0.90
CA VAL A 334 -12.78 3.45 -0.34
C VAL A 334 -14.05 4.21 -0.74
N ASP A 335 -14.44 5.15 0.12
CA ASP A 335 -15.59 6.06 -0.07
C ASP A 335 -15.07 7.52 -0.03
N ILE A 336 -14.52 7.97 -1.17
CA ILE A 336 -13.75 9.22 -1.30
C ILE A 336 -13.85 9.84 -2.69
N TRP A 337 -13.62 11.16 -2.77
CA TRP A 337 -13.11 11.80 -3.98
C TRP A 337 -11.58 11.75 -3.99
N TYR A 338 -10.97 11.38 -5.10
CA TYR A 338 -9.52 11.21 -5.21
C TYR A 338 -8.86 12.50 -5.72
N GLY A 339 -8.63 13.42 -4.77
CA GLY A 339 -8.10 14.75 -5.06
C GLY A 339 -6.68 14.80 -5.66
N ALA A 340 -5.91 13.70 -5.63
CA ALA A 340 -4.53 13.66 -6.15
C ALA A 340 -4.44 13.96 -7.65
N THR A 341 -5.34 13.37 -8.44
CA THR A 341 -5.42 13.47 -9.91
C THR A 341 -6.63 14.27 -10.40
N LEU A 342 -7.46 14.78 -9.48
CA LEU A 342 -8.70 15.52 -9.72
C LEU A 342 -9.72 14.70 -10.53
N ASP A 343 -9.96 13.47 -10.08
CA ASP A 343 -10.88 12.50 -10.69
C ASP A 343 -12.31 13.07 -10.83
N TYR A 344 -13.02 12.67 -11.89
CA TYR A 344 -14.35 13.21 -12.23
C TYR A 344 -15.49 12.54 -11.44
N GLU A 345 -15.17 11.46 -10.75
CA GLU A 345 -16.05 10.54 -10.04
C GLU A 345 -15.81 10.52 -8.53
N TRP A 346 -16.82 10.04 -7.80
CA TRP A 346 -16.64 9.61 -6.42
C TRP A 346 -16.36 8.10 -6.41
N TYR A 347 -15.24 7.67 -5.83
CA TYR A 347 -14.99 6.25 -5.55
C TYR A 347 -15.88 5.82 -4.38
N SER A 348 -16.66 4.76 -4.57
CA SER A 348 -17.62 4.26 -3.60
C SER A 348 -17.61 2.72 -3.54
N PRO A 349 -17.80 2.11 -2.36
CA PRO A 349 -17.97 0.66 -2.22
C PRO A 349 -19.18 0.11 -3.00
N GLU A 350 -20.19 0.95 -3.30
CA GLU A 350 -21.36 0.56 -4.09
C GLU A 350 -21.06 0.17 -5.55
N ALA A 351 -19.90 0.58 -6.07
CA ALA A 351 -19.46 0.29 -7.43
C ALA A 351 -18.51 -0.92 -7.54
N ILE A 352 -18.27 -1.63 -6.43
CA ILE A 352 -17.41 -2.82 -6.37
C ILE A 352 -18.15 -4.00 -5.75
N ASN A 353 -18.19 -5.12 -6.47
CA ASN A 353 -18.63 -6.40 -5.94
C ASN A 353 -17.89 -7.55 -6.65
N THR A 354 -18.20 -8.80 -6.28
CA THR A 354 -17.98 -9.94 -7.18
C THR A 354 -19.26 -10.29 -7.93
N THR A 355 -19.18 -10.44 -9.24
CA THR A 355 -20.29 -10.86 -10.11
C THR A 355 -19.77 -11.71 -11.27
N GLY A 356 -20.41 -12.85 -11.52
CA GLY A 356 -20.04 -13.80 -12.58
C GLY A 356 -18.71 -14.53 -12.33
N GLY A 357 -18.28 -14.64 -11.08
CA GLY A 357 -16.98 -15.23 -10.71
C GLY A 357 -15.76 -14.32 -10.89
N HIS A 358 -15.96 -13.01 -10.95
CA HIS A 358 -14.89 -12.01 -11.06
C HIS A 358 -15.15 -10.85 -10.09
N LEU A 359 -14.09 -10.18 -9.64
CA LEU A 359 -14.21 -8.83 -9.09
C LEU A 359 -14.63 -7.88 -10.22
N VAL A 360 -15.67 -7.08 -9.99
CA VAL A 360 -16.15 -6.08 -10.95
C VAL A 360 -16.04 -4.70 -10.32
N ILE A 361 -15.30 -3.80 -10.96
CA ILE A 361 -15.25 -2.38 -10.66
C ILE A 361 -16.00 -1.65 -11.78
N MET A 362 -17.11 -1.01 -11.43
CA MET A 362 -17.96 -0.26 -12.35
C MET A 362 -17.54 1.22 -12.40
N LEU A 363 -17.62 1.86 -13.57
CA LEU A 363 -17.62 3.33 -13.73
C LEU A 363 -18.93 3.75 -14.42
N GLU A 364 -19.66 4.68 -13.80
CA GLU A 364 -21.05 4.98 -14.12
C GLU A 364 -21.31 6.49 -14.16
N GLU A 365 -22.16 6.94 -15.11
CA GLU A 365 -22.76 8.29 -15.12
C GLU A 365 -23.89 8.38 -14.07
N LEU A 366 -23.51 8.22 -12.80
CA LEU A 366 -24.41 8.31 -11.65
C LEU A 366 -23.96 9.47 -10.73
N PRO A 367 -24.75 10.55 -10.61
CA PRO A 367 -24.39 11.69 -9.76
C PRO A 367 -24.22 11.30 -8.29
N ASN A 368 -23.02 11.52 -7.75
CA ASN A 368 -22.63 11.11 -6.40
C ASN A 368 -21.79 12.21 -5.73
N HIS A 369 -22.04 12.53 -4.46
CA HIS A 369 -21.33 13.55 -3.68
C HIS A 369 -21.09 14.93 -4.36
N ASN A 370 -21.99 15.35 -5.26
CA ASN A 370 -21.92 16.56 -6.12
C ASN A 370 -21.03 16.45 -7.37
N LEU A 371 -20.44 15.29 -7.62
CA LEU A 371 -19.83 14.89 -8.90
C LEU A 371 -20.88 14.21 -9.79
N ASN A 372 -20.55 14.04 -11.08
CA ASN A 372 -21.48 13.47 -12.07
C ASN A 372 -21.35 11.95 -12.22
N PHE A 373 -20.26 11.37 -11.72
CA PHE A 373 -19.89 9.97 -11.92
C PHE A 373 -19.62 9.23 -10.60
N ARG A 374 -19.77 7.91 -10.62
CA ARG A 374 -19.40 6.99 -9.53
C ARG A 374 -18.45 5.92 -10.08
N SER A 375 -17.42 5.58 -9.32
CA SER A 375 -16.56 4.42 -9.63
C SER A 375 -16.12 3.67 -8.36
N GLY A 376 -15.21 2.72 -8.48
CA GLY A 376 -14.61 1.99 -7.37
C GLY A 376 -13.07 2.00 -7.36
N MET A 377 -12.51 2.08 -6.16
CA MET A 377 -11.11 1.79 -5.84
C MET A 377 -11.07 0.79 -4.67
N LEU A 378 -10.41 -0.35 -4.88
CA LEU A 378 -10.20 -1.40 -3.89
C LEU A 378 -8.75 -1.36 -3.39
N GLN A 379 -8.55 -1.43 -2.08
CA GLN A 379 -7.24 -1.39 -1.42
C GLN A 379 -7.08 -2.60 -0.50
N SER A 380 -5.88 -3.20 -0.44
CA SER A 380 -5.50 -4.13 0.64
C SER A 380 -4.82 -3.43 1.83
N TRP A 381 -4.85 -2.09 1.84
CA TRP A 381 -4.16 -1.23 2.78
C TRP A 381 -4.40 -1.62 4.24
N ASN A 382 -3.30 -1.80 4.98
CA ASN A 382 -3.24 -2.23 6.38
C ASN A 382 -3.99 -3.55 6.71
N LYS A 383 -4.33 -4.36 5.70
CA LYS A 383 -4.92 -5.71 5.81
C LYS A 383 -3.97 -6.79 5.29
N LEU A 384 -3.53 -6.64 4.05
CA LEU A 384 -2.54 -7.50 3.39
C LEU A 384 -1.47 -6.61 2.75
N CYS A 385 -0.22 -6.81 3.13
CA CYS A 385 0.93 -6.11 2.57
C CYS A 385 2.10 -7.10 2.41
N TYR A 386 3.08 -6.78 1.56
CA TYR A 386 4.18 -7.68 1.27
C TYR A 386 5.47 -6.96 0.84
N GLN A 387 6.63 -7.62 0.97
CA GLN A 387 7.94 -7.08 0.59
C GLN A 387 8.62 -7.99 -0.46
N GLY A 388 8.83 -7.47 -1.67
CA GLY A 388 9.42 -8.20 -2.80
C GLY A 388 8.58 -9.35 -3.34
N GLY A 389 9.15 -10.16 -4.22
CA GLY A 389 8.47 -11.33 -4.79
C GLY A 389 7.92 -11.06 -6.20
N TYR A 390 6.86 -11.77 -6.58
CA TYR A 390 6.13 -11.59 -7.83
C TYR A 390 4.63 -11.49 -7.55
N ILE A 391 3.96 -10.49 -8.10
CA ILE A 391 2.49 -10.38 -8.11
C ILE A 391 1.97 -10.46 -9.55
N GLU A 392 0.88 -11.18 -9.75
CA GLU A 392 0.14 -11.24 -11.02
C GLU A 392 -1.34 -10.95 -10.79
N PHE A 393 -1.91 -10.18 -11.70
CA PHE A 393 -3.33 -9.85 -11.81
C PHE A 393 -3.83 -10.34 -13.16
N SER A 394 -5.01 -10.96 -13.21
CA SER A 394 -5.71 -11.32 -14.47
C SER A 394 -6.86 -10.35 -14.68
N MET A 395 -6.77 -9.46 -15.69
CA MET A 395 -7.72 -8.34 -15.87
C MET A 395 -8.29 -8.26 -17.28
N LEU A 396 -9.57 -7.91 -17.37
CA LEU A 396 -10.25 -7.47 -18.59
C LEU A 396 -10.50 -5.96 -18.52
N GLN A 397 -10.08 -5.22 -19.56
CA GLN A 397 -10.18 -3.75 -19.59
C GLN A 397 -11.58 -3.25 -20.00
N PRO A 398 -12.00 -2.07 -19.51
CA PRO A 398 -13.28 -1.44 -19.85
C PRO A 398 -13.35 -0.96 -21.30
N GLY A 399 -14.57 -0.89 -21.83
CA GLY A 399 -14.84 -0.29 -23.14
C GLY A 399 -14.13 -0.99 -24.29
N SER A 400 -13.50 -0.23 -25.20
CA SER A 400 -12.78 -0.78 -26.35
C SER A 400 -11.32 -0.31 -26.37
N ARG A 401 -10.47 -1.05 -27.10
CA ARG A 401 -9.05 -0.71 -27.38
C ARG A 401 -8.81 0.66 -28.03
N LEU A 402 -9.85 1.38 -28.43
CA LEU A 402 -9.81 2.72 -29.04
C LEU A 402 -10.45 3.81 -28.16
N THR A 403 -11.08 3.44 -27.03
CA THR A 403 -11.82 4.38 -26.16
C THR A 403 -10.86 5.14 -25.25
N GLN A 404 -11.03 6.46 -25.14
CA GLN A 404 -10.09 7.36 -24.44
C GLN A 404 -10.73 8.03 -23.22
N GLY A 405 -10.04 7.95 -22.08
CA GLY A 405 -10.47 8.56 -20.82
C GLY A 405 -10.62 7.59 -19.64
N TYR A 406 -10.74 6.27 -19.88
CA TYR A 406 -10.68 5.28 -18.79
C TYR A 406 -9.24 5.12 -18.29
N TRP A 407 -9.06 5.13 -16.97
CA TRP A 407 -7.81 4.84 -16.28
C TRP A 407 -7.98 3.59 -15.40
N PRO A 408 -8.08 2.39 -15.99
CA PRO A 408 -7.93 1.15 -15.23
C PRO A 408 -6.48 1.02 -14.78
N ALA A 409 -6.28 0.86 -13.47
CA ALA A 409 -4.95 0.78 -12.85
C ALA A 409 -4.85 -0.39 -11.87
N LEU A 410 -3.69 -1.05 -11.89
CA LEU A 410 -3.30 -2.14 -11.00
C LEU A 410 -1.89 -1.86 -10.49
N TRP A 411 -1.76 -1.62 -9.19
CA TRP A 411 -0.57 -1.01 -8.63
C TRP A 411 -0.42 -1.29 -7.13
N MET A 412 0.71 -0.88 -6.57
CA MET A 412 1.03 -1.07 -5.17
C MET A 412 1.64 0.20 -4.54
N MET A 413 1.25 0.53 -3.31
CA MET A 413 1.85 1.63 -2.52
C MET A 413 2.32 1.14 -1.14
N GLY A 414 3.47 1.64 -0.68
CA GLY A 414 4.01 1.36 0.66
C GLY A 414 3.05 1.78 1.79
N ASN A 415 2.77 0.87 2.72
CA ASN A 415 1.64 0.93 3.67
C ASN A 415 1.61 2.13 4.64
N LEU A 416 2.71 2.88 4.77
CA LEU A 416 2.70 4.14 5.53
C LEU A 416 1.89 5.25 4.84
N GLY A 417 1.68 5.17 3.52
CA GLY A 417 0.70 5.98 2.80
C GLY A 417 -0.61 5.21 2.64
N ARG A 418 -1.75 5.91 2.60
CA ARG A 418 -3.01 5.37 2.12
C ARG A 418 -3.48 6.18 0.91
N PRO A 419 -3.59 5.57 -0.29
CA PRO A 419 -4.05 6.27 -1.49
C PRO A 419 -5.38 6.98 -1.27
N GLY A 420 -5.44 8.24 -1.72
CA GLY A 420 -6.60 9.13 -1.59
C GLY A 420 -6.69 9.90 -0.27
N TYR A 421 -5.89 9.57 0.74
CA TYR A 421 -5.81 10.29 2.02
C TYR A 421 -4.52 11.10 2.07
N LEU A 422 -4.50 12.28 1.45
CA LEU A 422 -3.27 13.05 1.16
C LEU A 422 -2.47 13.45 2.41
N GLY A 423 -3.15 13.70 3.53
CA GLY A 423 -2.51 13.89 4.84
C GLY A 423 -1.62 12.71 5.27
N SER A 424 -1.94 11.48 4.85
CA SER A 424 -1.04 10.34 5.06
C SER A 424 0.16 10.36 4.11
N THR A 425 -0.01 10.68 2.82
CA THR A 425 1.00 10.50 1.78
C THR A 425 1.97 11.68 1.61
N GLU A 426 1.61 12.91 1.99
CA GLU A 426 2.43 14.11 1.76
C GLU A 426 3.85 14.00 2.38
N GLY A 427 4.89 13.92 1.54
CA GLY A 427 6.28 13.73 1.97
C GLY A 427 6.65 12.30 2.38
N LEU A 428 5.77 11.33 2.15
CA LEU A 428 6.08 9.89 2.13
C LEU A 428 6.09 9.37 0.70
N TRP A 429 5.10 9.77 -0.10
CA TRP A 429 5.05 9.49 -1.52
C TRP A 429 5.76 10.60 -2.32
N PRO A 430 6.46 10.29 -3.43
CA PRO A 430 6.80 8.96 -3.96
C PRO A 430 8.21 8.52 -3.51
N TYR A 431 8.62 8.82 -2.26
CA TYR A 431 9.99 8.57 -1.82
C TYR A 431 10.30 7.07 -1.74
N SER A 432 11.48 6.70 -2.23
CA SER A 432 12.07 5.36 -2.06
C SER A 432 13.54 5.54 -1.65
N TYR A 433 13.76 5.96 -0.40
CA TYR A 433 15.01 6.63 -0.02
C TYR A 433 15.44 6.40 1.43
N ASN A 434 16.75 6.32 1.64
CA ASN A 434 17.40 6.16 2.94
C ASN A 434 18.58 7.13 3.14
N GLY A 435 18.67 8.18 2.31
CA GLY A 435 19.69 9.23 2.42
C GLY A 435 19.38 10.30 3.48
N CYS A 436 20.38 11.12 3.80
CA CYS A 436 20.28 12.29 4.67
C CYS A 436 21.14 13.43 4.09
N ASP A 437 20.60 14.05 3.07
CA ASP A 437 21.29 14.99 2.17
C ASP A 437 20.25 15.99 1.58
N THR A 438 20.53 16.68 0.47
CA THR A 438 19.54 17.61 -0.14
C THR A 438 18.25 16.89 -0.57
N GLY A 439 18.32 15.60 -0.89
CA GLY A 439 17.20 14.82 -1.41
C GLY A 439 16.00 14.78 -0.47
N ILE A 440 16.23 14.83 0.84
CA ILE A 440 15.17 14.83 1.86
C ILE A 440 14.56 16.21 2.15
N MET A 441 15.09 17.27 1.54
CA MET A 441 14.74 18.65 1.87
C MET A 441 13.57 19.17 1.00
N PRO A 442 12.85 20.21 1.47
CA PRO A 442 11.83 20.88 0.66
C PRO A 442 12.39 21.27 -0.72
N LYS A 443 11.64 20.93 -1.77
CA LYS A 443 11.99 21.17 -3.18
C LYS A 443 13.34 20.57 -3.63
N GLN A 444 13.95 19.66 -2.85
CA GLN A 444 15.33 19.19 -3.01
C GLN A 444 16.39 20.30 -2.95
N LEU A 445 16.14 21.35 -2.13
CA LEU A 445 17.07 22.45 -1.92
C LEU A 445 17.77 22.35 -0.56
N ALA A 446 19.04 22.75 -0.52
CA ALA A 446 19.75 23.01 0.74
C ALA A 446 19.03 24.12 1.55
N TRP A 447 19.24 24.13 2.87
CA TRP A 447 18.54 25.04 3.80
C TRP A 447 18.71 26.56 3.53
N ASN A 448 19.64 26.95 2.66
CA ASN A 448 19.84 28.33 2.21
C ASN A 448 19.24 28.62 0.81
N GLU A 449 18.48 27.69 0.23
CA GLU A 449 17.86 27.74 -1.10
C GLU A 449 18.85 28.07 -2.25
N SER A 450 20.15 27.89 -2.02
CA SER A 450 21.23 28.34 -2.92
C SER A 450 21.93 27.20 -3.69
N SER A 451 21.53 25.95 -3.42
CA SER A 451 22.01 24.74 -4.10
C SER A 451 21.01 23.60 -3.87
N PRO A 452 20.95 22.56 -4.74
CA PRO A 452 21.72 22.35 -5.96
C PRO A 452 21.32 23.27 -7.12
N LYS A 453 22.24 23.50 -8.06
CA LYS A 453 22.02 24.44 -9.18
C LYS A 453 20.94 23.96 -10.14
N ALA A 454 20.93 22.68 -10.51
CA ALA A 454 19.95 22.11 -11.43
C ALA A 454 18.51 22.13 -10.85
N THR A 455 18.38 22.07 -9.52
CA THR A 455 17.11 22.23 -8.81
C THR A 455 16.54 23.65 -8.95
N ILE A 456 17.40 24.67 -8.76
CA ILE A 456 17.06 26.10 -8.84
C ILE A 456 16.78 26.55 -10.27
N GLU A 457 17.50 25.98 -11.24
CA GLU A 457 17.27 26.25 -12.67
C GLU A 457 16.06 25.50 -13.24
N GLY A 458 15.40 24.65 -12.44
CA GLY A 458 14.17 23.97 -12.83
C GLY A 458 14.32 23.10 -14.07
N LEU A 459 15.48 22.50 -14.28
CA LEU A 459 15.77 21.76 -15.52
C LEU A 459 14.79 20.59 -15.68
N GLY A 460 14.05 20.54 -16.78
CA GLY A 460 13.12 19.44 -17.11
C GLY A 460 11.91 19.86 -17.93
N ARG A 461 11.35 18.93 -18.72
CA ARG A 461 10.14 19.17 -19.55
C ARG A 461 8.88 19.43 -18.71
N PHE A 462 8.84 18.85 -17.52
CA PHE A 462 7.66 18.85 -16.63
C PHE A 462 7.85 19.73 -15.37
N SER A 463 9.02 20.31 -15.19
CA SER A 463 9.34 21.31 -14.16
C SER A 463 8.53 22.59 -14.39
N LYS A 464 8.04 23.21 -13.31
CA LYS A 464 7.13 24.37 -13.36
C LYS A 464 7.34 25.29 -12.16
N PRO A 465 6.95 26.57 -12.25
CA PRO A 465 6.79 27.41 -11.06
C PRO A 465 5.83 26.79 -10.05
N SER A 466 5.98 27.11 -8.77
CA SER A 466 5.00 26.73 -7.73
C SER A 466 3.61 27.23 -8.12
N PRO A 467 2.52 26.46 -7.91
CA PRO A 467 1.15 26.91 -8.20
C PRO A 467 0.82 28.28 -7.58
N ASP A 468 1.26 28.47 -6.35
CA ASP A 468 1.10 29.66 -5.49
C ASP A 468 1.99 30.85 -5.91
N ASN A 469 2.91 30.66 -6.85
CA ASN A 469 3.70 31.72 -7.47
C ASN A 469 3.91 31.43 -8.98
N PRO A 470 2.86 31.57 -9.83
CA PRO A 470 2.94 31.22 -11.25
C PRO A 470 3.98 32.02 -12.04
N ASP A 471 4.28 33.24 -11.59
CA ASP A 471 5.30 34.14 -12.15
C ASP A 471 6.71 33.90 -11.56
N GLY A 472 6.86 32.85 -10.73
CA GLY A 472 8.09 32.48 -10.03
C GLY A 472 9.14 31.77 -10.90
N PRO A 473 10.28 31.39 -10.30
CA PRO A 473 11.26 30.53 -10.98
C PRO A 473 10.64 29.16 -11.29
N ILE A 474 11.14 28.50 -12.33
CA ILE A 474 10.78 27.10 -12.60
C ILE A 474 11.46 26.22 -11.54
N GLU A 475 10.72 25.33 -10.90
CA GLU A 475 11.21 24.48 -9.83
C GLU A 475 11.26 23.01 -10.30
N LEU A 476 12.32 22.29 -9.92
CA LEU A 476 12.46 20.86 -10.21
C LEU A 476 11.50 20.01 -9.38
N SER A 477 11.22 20.40 -8.13
CA SER A 477 10.35 19.65 -7.23
C SER A 477 9.48 20.59 -6.40
N HIS A 478 8.21 20.23 -6.25
CA HIS A 478 7.24 20.86 -5.34
C HIS A 478 7.04 20.02 -4.07
N LEU A 479 7.80 18.93 -3.88
CA LEU A 479 7.71 18.11 -2.67
C LEU A 479 8.10 18.92 -1.42
N PRO A 480 7.37 18.79 -0.29
CA PRO A 480 7.67 19.49 0.97
C PRO A 480 8.87 18.91 1.73
N GLY A 481 9.66 18.05 1.09
CA GLY A 481 10.71 17.24 1.71
C GLY A 481 10.19 15.87 2.18
N MET A 482 11.10 15.03 2.67
CA MET A 482 10.80 13.71 3.19
C MET A 482 10.39 13.82 4.66
N ARG A 483 9.28 13.18 5.05
CA ARG A 483 8.73 13.27 6.42
C ARG A 483 9.54 12.45 7.43
N PHE A 484 10.04 11.28 7.03
CA PHE A 484 10.82 10.37 7.86
C PHE A 484 12.16 9.98 7.19
N PRO A 485 13.13 10.89 7.10
CA PRO A 485 14.47 10.58 6.59
C PRO A 485 15.30 9.74 7.59
N SER A 486 16.39 9.14 7.13
CA SER A 486 17.34 8.35 7.95
C SER A 486 18.17 9.18 8.96
N CYS A 487 17.71 10.37 9.29
CA CYS A 487 18.30 11.29 10.26
C CYS A 487 17.26 12.18 10.93
N THR A 488 16.05 11.65 11.14
CA THR A 488 15.06 12.22 12.06
C THR A 488 15.68 12.39 13.46
N CYS A 489 15.43 13.50 14.14
CA CYS A 489 16.07 13.77 15.42
C CYS A 489 15.59 12.79 16.51
N PRO A 490 16.48 12.38 17.45
CA PRO A 490 16.09 11.51 18.57
C PRO A 490 14.94 12.10 19.40
N GLY A 491 13.85 11.34 19.55
CA GLY A 491 12.67 11.73 20.32
C GLY A 491 11.59 12.49 19.54
N GLU A 492 11.79 12.76 18.25
CA GLU A 492 10.70 13.10 17.32
C GLU A 492 9.83 11.86 17.04
N ASP A 493 8.63 12.05 16.50
CA ASP A 493 7.79 10.91 16.07
C ASP A 493 8.28 10.34 14.74
N HIS A 494 8.25 9.01 14.65
CA HIS A 494 8.82 8.23 13.56
C HIS A 494 8.18 6.83 13.56
N PRO A 495 7.84 6.23 12.41
CA PRO A 495 7.18 4.93 12.37
C PRO A 495 8.06 3.76 12.84
N GLY A 496 9.38 3.91 12.75
CA GLY A 496 10.36 2.91 13.19
C GLY A 496 11.14 2.31 12.01
N PRO A 497 11.96 1.28 12.23
CA PRO A 497 12.22 0.62 13.51
C PRO A 497 13.09 1.48 14.45
N ASN A 498 13.83 2.45 13.89
CA ASN A 498 14.53 3.51 14.62
C ASN A 498 14.70 4.74 13.70
N VAL A 499 15.11 5.88 14.23
CA VAL A 499 15.20 7.17 13.50
C VAL A 499 16.33 7.27 12.46
N ASN A 500 17.15 6.22 12.32
CA ASN A 500 18.25 6.15 11.35
C ASN A 500 17.90 5.27 10.12
N VAL A 501 16.61 5.00 9.90
CA VAL A 501 16.08 4.28 8.73
C VAL A 501 15.08 5.21 8.07
N GLY A 502 15.29 5.56 6.80
CA GLY A 502 14.34 6.34 6.01
C GLY A 502 13.07 5.55 5.74
N ARG A 503 11.91 6.18 5.87
CA ARG A 503 10.58 5.55 5.80
C ARG A 503 9.63 6.35 4.92
N SER A 504 8.87 5.67 4.06
CA SER A 504 8.15 6.31 2.95
C SER A 504 6.95 5.49 2.44
N ALA A 505 6.36 5.97 1.35
CA ALA A 505 5.25 5.33 0.64
C ALA A 505 5.55 5.33 -0.87
N PRO A 506 6.52 4.51 -1.34
CA PRO A 506 6.83 4.37 -2.76
C PRO A 506 5.71 3.67 -3.51
N GLU A 507 5.76 3.70 -4.85
CA GLU A 507 4.69 3.24 -5.74
C GLU A 507 5.24 2.40 -6.91
N LEU A 508 4.54 1.32 -7.25
CA LEU A 508 4.90 0.36 -8.32
C LEU A 508 3.67 -0.04 -9.13
N ASP A 509 3.73 0.15 -10.44
CA ASP A 509 2.56 0.04 -11.34
C ASP A 509 2.68 -1.18 -12.24
N ALA A 510 1.79 -2.17 -12.07
CA ALA A 510 1.70 -3.33 -12.96
C ALA A 510 1.09 -2.93 -14.32
N ILE A 511 0.12 -2.03 -14.28
CA ILE A 511 -0.44 -1.29 -15.41
C ILE A 511 -1.16 -0.03 -14.91
N GLU A 512 -0.91 1.08 -15.58
CA GLU A 512 -1.92 2.12 -15.82
C GLU A 512 -2.21 2.19 -17.33
N ALA A 513 -3.46 2.02 -17.77
CA ALA A 513 -3.73 1.94 -19.21
C ALA A 513 -3.89 3.32 -19.87
N GLN A 514 -3.11 3.60 -20.92
CA GLN A 514 -3.19 4.82 -21.74
C GLN A 514 -3.34 4.47 -23.22
N ILE A 515 -4.23 5.15 -23.94
CA ILE A 515 -4.25 5.09 -25.41
C ILE A 515 -3.16 6.01 -25.96
N GLN A 516 -2.28 5.49 -26.83
CA GLN A 516 -1.23 6.29 -27.46
C GLN A 516 -1.17 6.10 -28.98
N TYR A 517 -0.85 7.20 -29.68
CA TYR A 517 -0.75 7.28 -31.13
C TYR A 517 0.66 6.91 -31.62
N HIS A 518 1.06 5.65 -31.44
CA HIS A 518 2.35 5.13 -31.90
C HIS A 518 2.15 3.84 -32.71
N SER A 519 2.64 3.82 -33.96
CA SER A 519 2.44 2.78 -34.98
C SER A 519 0.98 2.43 -35.33
N GLY A 520 0.01 3.16 -34.77
CA GLY A 520 -1.43 2.93 -34.90
C GLY A 520 -2.18 3.68 -33.80
N VAL A 521 -3.39 3.22 -33.49
CA VAL A 521 -4.09 3.56 -32.23
C VAL A 521 -4.19 2.25 -31.44
N HIS A 522 -3.47 2.21 -30.33
CA HIS A 522 -3.42 1.08 -29.40
C HIS A 522 -3.37 1.58 -27.96
N SER A 523 -3.81 0.73 -27.04
CA SER A 523 -3.57 0.91 -25.61
C SER A 523 -2.17 0.43 -25.24
N TYR A 524 -1.57 1.11 -24.28
CA TYR A 524 -0.28 0.79 -23.69
C TYR A 524 -0.46 0.72 -22.17
N ALA A 525 0.15 -0.29 -21.55
CA ALA A 525 0.38 -0.29 -20.11
C ALA A 525 1.57 0.65 -19.83
N SER A 526 1.33 1.73 -19.10
CA SER A 526 2.38 2.36 -18.29
C SER A 526 2.75 1.37 -17.20
N GLN A 527 4.02 1.01 -17.13
CA GLN A 527 4.58 0.11 -16.13
C GLN A 527 5.74 0.85 -15.48
N SER A 528 5.64 1.16 -14.19
CA SER A 528 6.45 2.23 -13.57
C SER A 528 6.87 1.97 -12.12
N LEU A 529 7.92 2.70 -11.73
CA LEU A 529 8.35 2.93 -10.36
C LEU A 529 8.40 4.45 -10.13
N GLN A 530 7.45 4.98 -9.36
CA GLN A 530 7.48 6.40 -8.98
C GLN A 530 8.58 6.61 -7.92
N THR A 531 9.33 7.69 -8.09
CA THR A 531 10.58 7.91 -7.36
C THR A 531 10.70 9.34 -6.86
N ALA A 532 11.11 9.48 -5.61
CA ALA A 532 11.78 10.67 -5.07
C ALA A 532 12.99 10.24 -4.21
N PRO A 533 14.07 11.04 -4.16
CA PRO A 533 14.30 12.32 -4.85
C PRO A 533 14.42 12.21 -6.39
N PHE A 534 14.23 13.32 -7.09
CA PHE A 534 14.27 13.40 -8.56
C PHE A 534 15.66 13.71 -9.10
N ASP A 535 15.92 13.28 -10.33
CA ASP A 535 17.07 13.64 -11.14
C ASP A 535 16.93 14.96 -11.89
N ALA A 536 18.06 15.53 -12.31
CA ALA A 536 18.09 16.75 -13.11
C ALA A 536 17.42 16.50 -14.47
N GLY A 537 16.27 17.14 -14.70
CA GLY A 537 15.46 16.90 -15.90
C GLY A 537 14.50 15.72 -15.81
N TYR A 538 14.38 15.04 -14.66
CA TYR A 538 13.73 13.73 -14.49
C TYR A 538 14.37 12.67 -15.42
N PHE A 539 15.71 12.67 -15.48
CA PHE A 539 16.50 11.76 -16.32
C PHE A 539 17.34 10.79 -15.50
N TRP A 540 16.66 9.81 -14.89
CA TRP A 540 17.22 8.57 -14.37
C TRP A 540 18.25 7.89 -15.29
N HIS A 541 19.17 7.13 -14.69
CA HIS A 541 20.26 6.47 -15.41
C HIS A 541 19.67 5.45 -16.39
N ASN A 542 19.66 5.79 -17.68
CA ASN A 542 18.99 5.01 -18.72
C ASN A 542 19.98 4.38 -19.71
N GLN A 543 21.13 3.87 -19.23
CA GLN A 543 22.01 3.09 -20.11
C GLN A 543 21.37 1.73 -20.41
N THR A 544 21.01 1.56 -21.68
CA THR A 544 20.50 0.31 -22.26
C THR A 544 21.37 -0.89 -21.88
N ASP A 545 20.72 -1.95 -21.40
CA ASP A 545 21.29 -3.24 -21.03
C ASP A 545 22.37 -3.16 -19.93
N VAL A 546 22.33 -2.08 -19.12
CA VAL A 546 23.14 -1.85 -17.90
C VAL A 546 22.25 -1.41 -16.73
N ASP A 547 21.40 -0.41 -16.96
CA ASP A 547 20.46 0.13 -15.96
C ASP A 547 19.02 -0.37 -16.17
N TYR A 548 18.67 -0.69 -17.42
CA TYR A 548 17.43 -1.36 -17.76
C TYR A 548 17.62 -2.34 -18.93
N HIS A 549 16.74 -3.33 -19.05
CA HIS A 549 16.66 -4.25 -20.18
C HIS A 549 15.24 -4.24 -20.77
N ILE A 550 15.10 -4.39 -22.09
CA ILE A 550 13.80 -4.58 -22.78
C ILE A 550 13.85 -5.88 -23.57
N TYR A 551 12.87 -6.76 -23.33
CA TYR A 551 12.83 -8.13 -23.86
C TYR A 551 12.29 -8.16 -25.30
N ASP A 552 11.28 -7.33 -25.62
CA ASP A 552 10.79 -7.13 -26.99
C ASP A 552 10.60 -5.63 -27.31
N ARG A 553 11.50 -5.11 -28.15
CA ARG A 553 11.52 -3.70 -28.58
C ARG A 553 10.52 -3.38 -29.70
N ALA A 554 9.77 -4.36 -30.20
CA ALA A 554 8.67 -4.13 -31.14
C ALA A 554 7.37 -3.69 -30.43
N VAL A 555 7.17 -4.11 -29.18
CA VAL A 555 5.97 -3.79 -28.37
C VAL A 555 6.26 -2.99 -27.09
N THR A 556 7.50 -3.00 -26.59
CA THR A 556 7.91 -2.28 -25.37
C THR A 556 8.96 -1.20 -25.67
N ARG A 557 8.78 -0.02 -25.07
CA ARG A 557 9.73 1.12 -25.10
C ARG A 557 9.86 1.77 -23.73
N ILE A 558 10.90 2.57 -23.51
CA ILE A 558 10.92 3.53 -22.40
C ILE A 558 9.89 4.64 -22.67
N ASN A 559 9.25 5.14 -21.61
CA ASN A 559 8.23 6.20 -21.67
C ASN A 559 8.86 7.58 -21.96
N ASP A 560 8.17 8.46 -22.71
CA ASP A 560 8.58 9.87 -22.88
C ASP A 560 7.96 10.82 -21.84
N TYR A 561 6.97 10.32 -21.09
CA TYR A 561 6.60 10.85 -19.78
C TYR A 561 7.58 10.31 -18.73
N VAL A 562 8.20 11.24 -17.99
CA VAL A 562 9.20 10.96 -16.95
C VAL A 562 8.79 11.51 -15.58
N GLY A 563 7.51 11.86 -15.42
CA GLY A 563 6.96 12.41 -14.17
C GLY A 563 6.55 13.88 -14.26
N GLY A 564 6.60 14.58 -13.14
CA GLY A 564 6.26 15.99 -12.97
C GLY A 564 6.65 16.50 -11.59
N THR A 565 6.25 17.72 -11.22
CA THR A 565 6.81 18.38 -10.03
C THR A 565 6.53 17.69 -8.68
N LEU A 566 5.71 16.63 -8.64
CA LEU A 566 5.49 15.78 -7.47
C LEU A 566 6.05 14.35 -7.59
N GLN A 567 6.57 13.92 -8.75
CA GLN A 567 7.18 12.59 -8.95
C GLN A 567 8.21 12.54 -10.10
N GLU A 568 9.30 11.79 -9.95
CA GLU A 568 10.03 11.24 -11.10
C GLU A 568 9.47 9.84 -11.42
N CYS A 569 9.28 9.55 -12.70
CA CYS A 569 8.66 8.29 -13.15
C CYS A 569 9.67 7.46 -13.94
N THR A 570 10.17 6.37 -13.35
CA THR A 570 11.00 5.38 -14.06
C THR A 570 10.06 4.38 -14.74
N SER A 571 9.73 4.62 -16.02
CA SER A 571 8.59 4.00 -16.71
C SER A 571 8.93 3.39 -18.08
N GLY A 572 8.29 2.26 -18.35
CA GLY A 572 8.21 1.62 -19.66
C GLY A 572 6.77 1.52 -20.15
N LEU A 573 6.57 1.62 -21.46
CA LEU A 573 5.29 1.47 -22.15
C LEU A 573 5.28 0.17 -22.94
N THR A 574 4.36 -0.74 -22.59
CA THR A 574 4.14 -2.01 -23.31
C THR A 574 2.78 -2.00 -24.00
N GLN A 575 2.72 -2.32 -25.29
CA GLN A 575 1.45 -2.43 -26.01
C GLN A 575 0.57 -3.53 -25.40
N VAL A 576 -0.68 -3.19 -25.07
CA VAL A 576 -1.69 -4.14 -24.59
C VAL A 576 -2.26 -4.93 -25.77
N PRO A 577 -2.49 -6.25 -25.64
CA PRO A 577 -3.21 -7.05 -26.63
C PRO A 577 -4.57 -6.43 -26.97
N ASP A 578 -4.82 -6.22 -28.27
CA ASP A 578 -6.03 -5.59 -28.78
C ASP A 578 -7.32 -6.36 -28.39
N ASP A 579 -7.23 -7.62 -27.98
CA ASP A 579 -8.34 -8.50 -27.56
C ASP A 579 -8.63 -8.51 -26.04
N GLY A 580 -7.94 -7.67 -25.26
CA GLY A 580 -8.04 -7.56 -23.80
C GLY A 580 -9.22 -6.74 -23.25
N TYR A 581 -10.31 -6.54 -24.01
CA TYR A 581 -11.35 -5.53 -23.72
C TYR A 581 -12.76 -6.10 -23.64
N GLU A 582 -13.59 -5.56 -22.74
CA GLU A 582 -15.02 -5.89 -22.62
C GLU A 582 -15.78 -5.68 -23.94
N GLY A 583 -15.48 -4.61 -24.67
CA GLY A 583 -16.04 -4.31 -25.99
C GLY A 583 -15.28 -4.94 -27.17
N HIS A 584 -14.16 -5.63 -26.96
CA HIS A 584 -13.39 -6.25 -28.04
C HIS A 584 -12.51 -7.42 -27.56
N GLY A 585 -12.84 -8.64 -27.99
CA GLY A 585 -12.08 -9.86 -27.72
C GLY A 585 -12.47 -10.57 -26.42
N GLN A 586 -12.74 -9.82 -25.35
CA GLN A 586 -13.18 -10.34 -24.04
C GLN A 586 -12.23 -11.37 -23.40
N ARG A 587 -10.93 -11.34 -23.73
CA ARG A 587 -9.92 -12.19 -23.10
C ARG A 587 -9.29 -11.45 -21.91
N PHE A 588 -9.21 -12.12 -20.75
CA PHE A 588 -8.41 -11.62 -19.64
C PHE A 588 -6.91 -11.64 -20.00
N VAL A 589 -6.22 -10.54 -19.75
CA VAL A 589 -4.77 -10.38 -19.96
C VAL A 589 -4.11 -10.32 -18.59
N THR A 590 -2.99 -11.02 -18.42
CA THR A 590 -2.24 -10.93 -17.16
C THR A 590 -1.28 -9.74 -17.15
N TYR A 591 -1.16 -9.10 -16.01
CA TYR A 591 -0.23 -8.00 -15.72
C TYR A 591 0.49 -8.34 -14.43
N GLY A 592 1.79 -8.07 -14.34
CA GLY A 592 2.53 -8.45 -13.14
C GLY A 592 3.82 -7.67 -12.91
N VAL A 593 4.26 -7.71 -11.66
CA VAL A 593 5.48 -7.04 -11.17
C VAL A 593 6.25 -8.03 -10.32
N GLU A 594 7.50 -8.27 -10.71
CA GLU A 594 8.48 -8.97 -9.88
C GLU A 594 9.50 -7.95 -9.37
N TYR A 595 9.82 -7.94 -8.08
CA TYR A 595 10.90 -7.09 -7.57
C TYR A 595 11.70 -7.73 -6.44
N GLN A 596 12.98 -7.36 -6.41
CA GLN A 596 13.91 -7.63 -5.33
C GLN A 596 14.21 -6.30 -4.61
N PRO A 597 13.68 -6.10 -3.39
CA PRO A 597 13.96 -4.92 -2.57
C PRO A 597 15.46 -4.67 -2.36
N ASP A 598 15.86 -3.41 -2.29
CA ASP A 598 17.24 -2.99 -2.07
C ASP A 598 17.62 -3.02 -0.58
N TRP A 599 17.67 -4.23 -0.01
CA TRP A 599 18.02 -4.45 1.41
C TRP A 599 19.44 -4.00 1.78
N SER A 600 20.34 -3.84 0.81
CA SER A 600 21.70 -3.32 0.99
C SER A 600 21.77 -1.80 0.87
N GLY A 601 20.78 -1.16 0.24
CA GLY A 601 20.77 0.28 -0.04
C GLY A 601 21.84 0.72 -1.04
N ASP A 602 22.20 -0.17 -1.97
CA ASP A 602 23.36 0.01 -2.86
C ASP A 602 23.12 -0.34 -4.34
N GLY A 603 21.87 -0.62 -4.73
CA GLY A 603 21.43 -0.79 -6.11
C GLY A 603 22.07 -1.94 -6.90
N LYS A 604 22.80 -2.86 -6.22
CA LYS A 604 23.55 -3.92 -6.90
C LYS A 604 22.67 -5.11 -7.30
N ASP A 605 22.06 -5.75 -6.32
CA ASP A 605 21.25 -6.97 -6.48
C ASP A 605 19.74 -6.67 -6.61
N ALA A 606 19.35 -5.40 -6.52
CA ALA A 606 17.98 -4.92 -6.55
C ALA A 606 17.50 -4.60 -7.97
N TYR A 607 16.25 -4.92 -8.28
CA TYR A 607 15.62 -4.70 -9.59
C TYR A 607 14.09 -4.78 -9.50
N VAL A 608 13.40 -4.31 -10.56
CA VAL A 608 11.99 -4.59 -10.86
C VAL A 608 11.88 -5.12 -12.30
N THR A 609 11.19 -6.24 -12.50
CA THR A 609 10.82 -6.78 -13.82
C THR A 609 9.31 -6.73 -13.97
N PHE A 610 8.83 -6.09 -15.03
CA PHE A 610 7.42 -5.98 -15.35
C PHE A 610 7.00 -7.08 -16.33
N PHE A 611 5.75 -7.50 -16.24
CA PHE A 611 5.16 -8.58 -17.04
C PHE A 611 3.84 -8.16 -17.67
N LEU A 612 3.56 -8.68 -18.86
CA LEU A 612 2.29 -8.56 -19.57
C LEU A 612 2.05 -9.82 -20.41
N ASP A 613 0.81 -10.34 -20.40
CA ASP A 613 0.40 -11.55 -21.15
C ASP A 613 1.35 -12.74 -20.89
N GLY A 614 1.68 -12.97 -19.61
CA GLY A 614 2.61 -14.01 -19.14
C GLY A 614 4.09 -13.84 -19.54
N LYS A 615 4.48 -12.70 -20.13
CA LYS A 615 5.85 -12.46 -20.65
C LYS A 615 6.51 -11.27 -19.95
N PRO A 616 7.83 -11.30 -19.67
CA PRO A 616 8.54 -10.14 -19.17
C PRO A 616 8.65 -9.07 -20.28
N THR A 617 8.44 -7.81 -19.92
CA THR A 617 8.34 -6.70 -20.88
C THR A 617 9.60 -5.84 -20.85
N TRP A 618 9.96 -5.37 -19.66
CA TRP A 618 11.20 -4.68 -19.35
C TRP A 618 11.64 -4.92 -17.90
N THR A 619 12.89 -4.63 -17.60
CA THR A 619 13.47 -4.70 -16.25
C THR A 619 14.25 -3.44 -15.98
N VAL A 620 14.08 -2.85 -14.81
CA VAL A 620 14.91 -1.77 -14.27
C VAL A 620 15.79 -2.34 -13.14
N PHE A 621 17.09 -2.07 -13.19
CA PHE A 621 18.05 -2.44 -12.16
C PHE A 621 18.31 -1.25 -11.22
N GLY A 622 18.72 -1.51 -9.98
CA GLY A 622 18.96 -0.45 -8.99
C GLY A 622 20.01 0.61 -9.36
N SER A 623 20.84 0.40 -10.40
CA SER A 623 21.74 1.45 -10.91
C SER A 623 21.01 2.54 -11.71
N ALA A 624 19.81 2.27 -12.24
CA ALA A 624 18.92 3.28 -12.82
C ALA A 624 18.65 4.44 -11.85
N LEU A 625 18.54 4.10 -10.56
CA LEU A 625 18.24 4.99 -9.45
C LEU A 625 19.51 5.45 -8.69
N GLY A 626 20.66 5.36 -9.35
CA GLY A 626 21.98 5.66 -8.76
C GLY A 626 22.14 7.10 -8.24
N PRO A 627 23.23 7.36 -7.47
CA PRO A 627 23.48 8.65 -6.84
C PRO A 627 23.73 9.78 -7.84
N ARG A 628 23.38 11.01 -7.45
CA ARG A 628 23.68 12.27 -8.17
C ARG A 628 24.52 13.22 -7.32
N PRO A 629 25.86 13.17 -7.44
CA PRO A 629 26.75 14.09 -6.73
C PRO A 629 26.57 15.57 -7.13
N ASP A 630 25.99 15.84 -8.30
CA ASP A 630 25.63 17.17 -8.79
C ASP A 630 24.34 17.73 -8.14
N LEU A 631 23.49 16.85 -7.61
CA LEU A 631 22.33 17.19 -6.79
C LEU A 631 22.55 17.00 -5.29
N ASP A 632 23.68 16.41 -4.85
CA ASP A 632 23.88 15.92 -3.48
C ASP A 632 22.81 14.87 -3.07
N VAL A 633 22.50 13.94 -3.97
CA VAL A 633 21.53 12.85 -3.74
C VAL A 633 22.24 11.50 -3.75
N SER A 634 22.02 10.71 -2.69
CA SER A 634 22.51 9.33 -2.50
C SER A 634 21.80 8.30 -3.39
N GLN A 635 22.14 7.02 -3.24
CA GLN A 635 21.43 5.91 -3.90
C GLN A 635 19.94 5.91 -3.51
N ARG A 636 19.06 5.82 -4.51
CA ARG A 636 17.62 5.60 -4.32
C ARG A 636 17.30 4.11 -4.43
N LEU A 637 16.28 3.68 -3.70
CA LEU A 637 16.01 2.26 -3.45
C LEU A 637 15.00 1.68 -4.45
N ILE A 638 15.19 0.41 -4.82
CA ILE A 638 14.04 -0.42 -5.17
C ILE A 638 13.26 -0.71 -3.87
N PRO A 639 11.94 -0.49 -3.81
CA PRO A 639 11.18 -0.42 -2.55
C PRO A 639 11.42 -1.55 -1.54
N VAL A 640 11.65 -1.16 -0.27
CA VAL A 640 11.83 -2.03 0.90
C VAL A 640 10.65 -2.00 1.89
N GLU A 641 9.76 -1.02 1.74
CA GLU A 641 8.53 -0.88 2.53
C GLU A 641 7.56 -2.06 2.30
N PRO A 642 6.71 -2.45 3.27
CA PRO A 642 5.60 -3.36 3.04
C PRO A 642 4.58 -2.70 2.11
N MET A 643 4.47 -3.23 0.90
CA MET A 643 3.60 -2.72 -0.16
C MET A 643 2.19 -3.27 0.00
N SER A 644 1.19 -2.39 -0.01
CA SER A 644 -0.24 -2.72 -0.14
C SER A 644 -0.64 -2.75 -1.62
N ILE A 645 -1.71 -3.47 -1.97
CA ILE A 645 -2.20 -3.68 -3.34
C ILE A 645 -3.42 -2.79 -3.59
N ILE A 646 -3.50 -2.17 -4.77
CA ILE A 646 -4.61 -1.30 -5.19
C ILE A 646 -5.08 -1.69 -6.60
N ALA A 647 -6.40 -1.63 -6.80
CA ALA A 647 -7.06 -1.70 -8.10
C ALA A 647 -8.14 -0.62 -8.19
N ASN A 648 -8.17 0.16 -9.27
CA ASN A 648 -9.21 1.17 -9.50
C ASN A 648 -9.51 1.36 -11.00
N LEU A 649 -10.70 1.89 -11.28
CA LEU A 649 -11.09 2.37 -12.60
C LEU A 649 -11.38 3.88 -12.52
N GLY A 650 -10.37 4.70 -12.79
CA GLY A 650 -10.50 6.15 -12.74
C GLY A 650 -10.91 6.82 -14.07
N MET A 651 -11.16 8.12 -14.00
CA MET A 651 -11.27 9.04 -15.13
C MET A 651 -10.76 10.43 -14.72
N ALA A 652 -9.57 10.81 -15.21
CA ALA A 652 -8.91 12.06 -14.86
C ALA A 652 -8.21 12.72 -16.07
N THR A 653 -8.47 14.00 -16.30
CA THR A 653 -7.76 14.80 -17.32
C THR A 653 -6.32 15.13 -16.96
N GLY A 654 -5.94 14.96 -15.69
CA GLY A 654 -4.54 14.95 -15.26
C GLY A 654 -3.75 13.72 -15.75
N PHE A 655 -4.45 12.63 -16.10
CA PHE A 655 -3.84 11.38 -16.56
C PHE A 655 -3.92 11.22 -18.09
N GLN A 656 -5.10 11.36 -18.71
CA GLN A 656 -5.26 11.31 -20.17
C GLN A 656 -6.44 12.19 -20.66
N PRO A 657 -6.49 12.57 -21.95
CA PRO A 657 -7.65 13.25 -22.52
C PRO A 657 -8.95 12.44 -22.37
N VAL A 658 -9.95 13.04 -21.72
CA VAL A 658 -11.26 12.43 -21.48
C VAL A 658 -12.21 12.82 -22.62
N HIS A 659 -12.81 11.83 -23.28
CA HIS A 659 -13.68 12.04 -24.45
C HIS A 659 -15.12 11.56 -24.19
N PHE A 660 -16.06 12.50 -24.08
CA PHE A 660 -17.50 12.20 -23.94
C PHE A 660 -18.27 12.13 -25.27
N GLU A 661 -17.68 12.62 -26.36
CA GLU A 661 -18.28 12.64 -27.71
C GLU A 661 -17.28 12.21 -28.79
N GLY A 662 -17.79 11.69 -29.91
CA GLY A 662 -16.99 11.30 -31.08
C GLY A 662 -16.60 9.82 -31.13
N PRO A 663 -15.71 9.42 -32.06
CA PRO A 663 -15.43 8.01 -32.37
C PRO A 663 -14.56 7.29 -31.32
N TYR A 664 -13.99 8.01 -30.36
CA TYR A 664 -13.17 7.49 -29.27
C TYR A 664 -13.85 7.66 -27.89
N ALA A 665 -15.14 8.01 -27.89
CA ALA A 665 -15.86 8.38 -26.69
C ALA A 665 -16.02 7.23 -25.69
N MET A 666 -16.06 7.60 -24.41
CA MET A 666 -16.44 6.74 -23.30
C MET A 666 -17.93 6.36 -23.37
N THR A 667 -18.28 5.23 -22.77
CA THR A 667 -19.58 4.59 -22.87
C THR A 667 -19.99 4.11 -21.48
N PHE A 668 -20.95 4.78 -20.85
CA PHE A 668 -21.38 4.46 -19.49
C PHE A 668 -22.62 3.57 -19.49
N PRO A 669 -22.74 2.59 -18.57
CA PRO A 669 -21.69 2.16 -17.63
C PRO A 669 -20.58 1.36 -18.33
N ALA A 670 -19.39 1.36 -17.74
CA ALA A 670 -18.25 0.53 -18.15
C ALA A 670 -17.76 -0.32 -16.97
N SER A 671 -17.13 -1.47 -17.23
CA SER A 671 -16.58 -2.32 -16.17
C SER A 671 -15.11 -2.70 -16.42
N MET A 672 -14.31 -2.63 -15.35
CA MET A 672 -13.02 -3.30 -15.23
C MET A 672 -13.26 -4.58 -14.43
N LYS A 673 -12.77 -5.72 -14.92
CA LYS A 673 -12.96 -7.01 -14.23
C LYS A 673 -11.62 -7.64 -13.89
N ILE A 674 -11.49 -8.18 -12.68
CA ILE A 674 -10.33 -8.97 -12.24
C ILE A 674 -10.79 -10.39 -11.96
N ASP A 675 -10.16 -11.33 -12.66
CA ASP A 675 -10.38 -12.78 -12.58
C ASP A 675 -9.60 -13.39 -11.42
N TYR A 676 -8.36 -12.94 -11.19
CA TYR A 676 -7.61 -13.25 -9.96
C TYR A 676 -6.57 -12.19 -9.59
N VAL A 677 -6.19 -12.17 -8.30
CA VAL A 677 -4.91 -11.62 -7.83
C VAL A 677 -4.12 -12.75 -7.16
N ARG A 678 -2.87 -12.97 -7.59
CA ARG A 678 -1.98 -14.01 -7.03
C ARG A 678 -0.62 -13.42 -6.69
N LEU A 679 -0.17 -13.64 -5.45
CA LEU A 679 1.11 -13.17 -4.92
C LEU A 679 2.00 -14.37 -4.60
N TYR A 680 3.25 -14.29 -5.06
CA TYR A 680 4.26 -15.33 -4.96
C TYR A 680 5.54 -14.79 -4.28
N GLN A 681 6.15 -15.61 -3.43
CA GLN A 681 7.41 -15.31 -2.74
C GLN A 681 8.45 -16.39 -3.04
N LEU A 682 9.74 -16.05 -2.95
CA LEU A 682 10.81 -16.93 -3.43
C LEU A 682 10.78 -18.30 -2.73
N GLU A 683 10.91 -19.37 -3.50
CA GLU A 683 10.96 -20.73 -2.98
C GLU A 683 12.17 -20.89 -2.03
N GLY A 684 12.01 -21.68 -0.96
CA GLY A 684 13.03 -21.88 0.06
C GLY A 684 13.25 -20.71 1.04
N LYS A 685 12.71 -19.52 0.80
CA LYS A 685 12.70 -18.40 1.77
C LYS A 685 11.42 -18.38 2.61
N ASN A 686 11.48 -17.66 3.74
CA ASN A 686 10.27 -17.24 4.47
C ASN A 686 9.50 -16.23 3.61
N ALA A 687 8.17 -16.26 3.67
CA ALA A 687 7.32 -15.31 2.95
C ALA A 687 7.29 -13.98 3.71
N LEU A 688 7.63 -12.87 3.04
CA LEU A 688 7.50 -11.53 3.60
C LEU A 688 6.10 -10.98 3.33
N ILE A 689 5.12 -11.52 4.04
CA ILE A 689 3.74 -11.00 4.11
C ILE A 689 3.49 -10.44 5.50
N GLY A 690 2.99 -9.21 5.55
CA GLY A 690 2.64 -8.49 6.76
C GLY A 690 2.74 -6.97 6.55
N CYS A 691 1.82 -6.21 7.15
CA CYS A 691 1.84 -4.74 7.12
C CYS A 691 2.71 -4.11 8.22
N ASP A 692 3.15 -4.89 9.21
CA ASP A 692 3.98 -4.44 10.34
C ASP A 692 5.27 -5.30 10.50
N PRO A 693 6.12 -5.40 9.47
CA PRO A 693 7.36 -6.17 9.56
C PRO A 693 8.35 -5.50 10.53
N PRO A 694 9.15 -6.24 11.33
CA PRO A 694 10.03 -5.66 12.35
C PRO A 694 11.11 -4.70 11.81
N ASP A 695 11.47 -4.83 10.55
CA ASP A 695 12.41 -3.98 9.80
C ASP A 695 11.77 -2.71 9.23
N HIS A 696 10.46 -2.71 8.95
CA HIS A 696 9.71 -1.57 8.40
C HIS A 696 8.29 -1.45 9.04
N PRO A 697 8.17 -1.32 10.37
CA PRO A 697 6.88 -1.32 11.06
C PRO A 697 6.01 -0.11 10.70
N THR A 698 4.69 -0.26 10.74
CA THR A 698 3.71 0.78 10.39
C THR A 698 2.54 0.88 11.39
N LEU A 699 2.13 -0.23 12.01
CA LEU A 699 0.88 -0.35 12.77
C LEU A 699 0.83 0.62 13.96
N ASN A 700 1.95 0.71 14.70
CA ASN A 700 2.08 1.62 15.84
C ASN A 700 2.09 3.10 15.45
N TYR A 701 2.40 3.44 14.19
CA TYR A 701 2.28 4.82 13.68
C TYR A 701 0.86 5.10 13.21
N ILE A 702 0.29 4.20 12.39
CA ILE A 702 -1.08 4.32 11.86
C ILE A 702 -2.10 4.47 13.01
N ASN A 703 -1.97 3.65 14.06
CA ASN A 703 -2.85 3.69 15.22
C ASN A 703 -2.73 4.96 16.09
N LYS A 704 -1.61 5.69 16.02
CA LYS A 704 -1.44 6.99 16.71
C LYS A 704 -2.01 8.17 15.92
N HIS A 705 -2.05 8.06 14.59
CA HIS A 705 -2.40 9.14 13.67
C HIS A 705 -3.64 8.81 12.82
N PRO A 706 -4.74 8.27 13.40
CA PRO A 706 -5.89 7.78 12.63
C PRO A 706 -6.59 8.88 11.82
N ASP A 707 -6.43 10.14 12.24
CA ASP A 707 -6.91 11.32 11.51
C ASP A 707 -6.21 11.50 10.15
N LEU A 708 -4.95 11.07 9.98
CA LEU A 708 -4.28 11.09 8.66
C LEU A 708 -4.80 10.00 7.70
N TYR A 709 -5.33 8.90 8.21
CA TYR A 709 -5.68 7.69 7.44
C TYR A 709 -7.19 7.46 7.23
N TYR A 710 -8.02 8.23 7.93
CA TYR A 710 -9.48 8.15 7.85
C TYR A 710 -10.18 9.49 7.59
N ASN A 711 -9.47 10.61 7.52
CA ASN A 711 -10.06 11.90 7.12
C ASN A 711 -9.69 12.27 5.67
N HIS A 712 -10.68 12.30 4.77
CA HIS A 712 -10.47 12.73 3.38
C HIS A 712 -10.36 14.26 3.20
N ASP A 713 -10.76 15.07 4.19
CA ASP A 713 -10.63 16.53 4.13
C ASP A 713 -9.18 17.02 4.30
N TYR A 714 -8.26 16.14 4.73
CA TYR A 714 -6.84 16.43 4.86
C TYR A 714 -6.12 16.27 3.53
N LEU A 715 -6.16 17.35 2.74
CA LEU A 715 -5.42 17.54 1.51
C LEU A 715 -3.92 17.75 1.77
N LYS A 716 -3.54 18.18 2.98
CA LYS A 716 -2.15 18.35 3.45
C LYS A 716 -1.99 17.94 4.91
N PHE A 717 -0.81 17.44 5.28
CA PHE A 717 -0.44 17.04 6.63
C PHE A 717 -0.52 18.20 7.64
N ASN A 718 -0.21 19.43 7.21
CA ASN A 718 -0.28 20.64 8.06
C ASN A 718 -1.72 21.05 8.46
N GLN A 719 -2.75 20.40 7.90
CA GLN A 719 -4.15 20.56 8.33
C GLN A 719 -4.50 19.65 9.52
N SER A 720 -3.63 18.67 9.83
CA SER A 720 -3.73 17.83 11.04
C SER A 720 -3.21 18.57 12.29
N GLN A 721 -3.37 17.92 13.44
CA GLN A 721 -2.82 18.40 14.72
C GLN A 721 -1.32 18.08 14.91
N HIS A 722 -0.72 17.33 13.98
CA HIS A 722 0.62 16.76 14.11
C HIS A 722 1.70 17.72 13.60
N LYS A 723 2.95 17.50 14.04
CA LYS A 723 4.10 18.33 13.63
C LYS A 723 4.97 17.58 12.65
N TRP A 724 5.56 18.30 11.70
CA TRP A 724 6.56 17.71 10.81
C TRP A 724 7.79 17.30 11.65
N PRO A 725 8.28 16.05 11.56
CA PRO A 725 9.43 15.60 12.32
C PRO A 725 10.68 16.41 11.98
N ARG A 726 11.41 16.87 13.00
CA ARG A 726 12.69 17.54 12.78
C ARG A 726 13.75 16.53 12.36
N ASN A 727 14.68 16.97 11.53
CA ASN A 727 15.81 16.16 11.09
C ASN A 727 17.13 16.94 11.24
N LYS A 728 18.24 16.23 11.01
CA LYS A 728 19.60 16.79 11.11
C LYS A 728 19.86 17.93 10.12
N MET A 729 19.40 17.80 8.87
CA MET A 729 19.63 18.80 7.81
C MET A 729 18.89 20.12 8.07
N THR A 730 17.75 20.07 8.76
CA THR A 730 16.94 21.25 9.12
C THR A 730 17.31 21.87 10.48
N THR A 731 17.80 21.08 11.45
CA THR A 731 17.95 21.55 12.85
C THR A 731 19.26 21.22 13.55
N GLY A 732 20.20 20.51 12.91
CA GLY A 732 21.55 20.30 13.44
C GLY A 732 21.64 19.37 14.66
N CYS A 733 20.69 18.45 14.81
CA CYS A 733 20.70 17.38 15.82
C CYS A 733 21.69 16.24 15.50
#